data_AF-A0A7K2KRU4-F1
#
_entry.id   AF-A0A7K2KRU4-F1
#
_cell.length_a   1.000
_cell.length_b   1.000
_cell.length_c   1.000
_cell.angle_alpha   90.00
_cell.angle_beta   90.00
_cell.angle_gamma   90.00
#
_symmetry.space_group_name_H-M   'P 1'
#
loop_
_entity.id
_entity.type
_entity.pdbx_description
1 polymer ?
#
loop_
_entity_poly.entity_id
_entity_poly.type
_entity_poly.pdbx_seq_one_letter_code
_entity_poly.pdbx_strand_id
1 'polypeptide(L)'
;IGTPLAGGRCYVLDENRDPVPPGVTGELYVGGDRLARGYLGRPDLTAERFLPDPYAPDPYAPEPNASDANASGAGEPGSGGPRMYRTGDLARWRADGALEYLGRADDQIKVRGYRVEPGEIEAALTALPGITQAVVTTRGEGVRQNLVAHLERPGGGEPPTAAELRAALGEVLPDYMVPARYVVMERLPLLAHGKVDRKALPAPADGPAAGAQVEPEGETEQVIAALWADLLELPRVGALDDFFELGGHSLLATQLVARMRRAFPDLATPVGVMDLFKHPTVRRLAALVTAPEGDRGPLRLLHRLTPERRKVAGSVVCAPYGGGSALIYKPLADALPADWALHSLAVPGHELGEEAMDIDEVARLCAEEIVANVAGPLVLYGHCGVGVRLTVEIARRVEAAGRAIDAVHLGGIFPFARPGGRGAALAERFAELAARLRSDQGMINALAAAGLDVDEVDEEQLRLIVRNRRVGTKEAERYFGELYETEGGVLTAPVIAVCGDRDPATEFYEERFREWHRITGTAAVVVLDEAGHFFLKYRARELADILTGVHRSLAAGEEARHHRTDGATWWLAGLSRDGAGAESVAGVPEDANDAEEAKAAGPPRRQDRSGTPGKSGTPGRSGTRRPVRPTMGRFLAIATGQQLSMIGSALTEFALPIWVYLQTGSLFQLGLLAAFGLVPGIVVAPLAGAVVDRGDRRRVMLWGDVAAGLTQAAMLVLYLGGSLEVWHCYVMISLLSASLAFQRVAWGSAVPQLVPKRYLGRANGVVQMALGLAQFLVPLIAVGILHVIGLGGILVFDVVSYLIATGVTLAVRFPDAMAATRRESVGAEMRAGFQRALGSRYFRAMLFWFALLNIFLSPLFLLVTPLVLSFSSTASAGWVSTAAGLGAVLGGLTLLVWGGPRRMRLRGVLCATLGLAAACVVTGLRPSVAVVAAGAFGMTYGLALLNGIYATVVQTKVPMRFHGRVIAVNTMVAWSTLPIGFALVAPLGPGLLQPLMDEGGALASSVGALIGTGDGRGIGLLYLVFGLAMAVLALVSFFVPVLARFDRDVPDAESDDLIGLETLQARAKSEITA
;
A
#
# COMPACT_ATOMS: atom_id res chain seq x y z
N ILE A 1 -11.62 -4.05 24.24
CA ILE A 1 -11.93 -4.20 25.68
C ILE A 1 -11.81 -5.65 26.16
N GLY A 2 -11.04 -6.53 25.49
CA GLY A 2 -10.55 -7.79 26.09
C GLY A 2 -9.29 -7.47 26.90
N THR A 3 -8.14 -8.06 26.58
CA THR A 3 -6.87 -7.74 27.27
C THR A 3 -6.19 -6.45 26.75
N PRO A 4 -5.30 -5.80 27.52
CA PRO A 4 -4.54 -4.62 27.09
C PRO A 4 -3.65 -4.88 25.86
N LEU A 5 -3.36 -3.82 25.09
CA LEU A 5 -2.42 -3.88 23.96
C LEU A 5 -0.97 -3.91 24.47
N ALA A 6 -0.05 -4.49 23.69
CA ALA A 6 1.37 -4.49 24.04
C ALA A 6 1.92 -3.05 24.24
N GLY A 7 2.55 -2.83 25.39
CA GLY A 7 3.03 -1.52 25.86
C GLY A 7 1.96 -0.66 26.53
N GLY A 8 0.68 -1.08 26.53
CA GLY A 8 -0.39 -0.46 27.30
C GLY A 8 -0.70 -1.30 28.54
N ARG A 9 -0.81 -0.63 29.69
CA ARG A 9 -1.29 -1.20 30.94
C ARG A 9 -2.73 -0.74 31.15
N CYS A 10 -3.57 -1.60 31.72
CA CYS A 10 -4.91 -1.21 32.16
C CYS A 10 -5.05 -1.55 33.63
N TYR A 11 -5.59 -0.62 34.40
CA TYR A 11 -5.96 -0.83 35.79
C TYR A 11 -7.45 -0.58 35.92
N VAL A 12 -8.13 -1.40 36.72
CA VAL A 12 -9.51 -1.11 37.14
C VAL A 12 -9.37 -0.71 38.60
N LEU A 13 -9.61 0.55 38.89
CA LEU A 13 -9.34 1.16 40.20
C LEU A 13 -10.63 1.63 40.86
N ASP A 14 -10.66 1.62 42.19
CA ASP A 14 -11.74 2.21 42.98
C ASP A 14 -11.59 3.73 43.14
N GLU A 15 -12.44 4.35 43.95
CA GLU A 15 -12.45 5.80 44.21
C GLU A 15 -11.17 6.30 44.91
N ASN A 16 -10.51 5.43 45.68
CA ASN A 16 -9.21 5.72 46.30
C ASN A 16 -8.04 5.48 45.35
N ARG A 17 -8.34 5.03 44.13
CA ARG A 17 -7.41 4.62 43.07
C ARG A 17 -6.67 3.31 43.38
N ASP A 18 -7.20 2.47 44.25
CA ASP A 18 -6.67 1.13 44.54
C ASP A 18 -7.22 0.08 43.55
N PRO A 19 -6.44 -0.94 43.15
CA PRO A 19 -6.92 -1.94 42.18
C PRO A 19 -8.05 -2.81 42.76
N VAL A 20 -9.13 -2.95 42.01
CA VAL A 20 -10.27 -3.79 42.43
C VAL A 20 -10.06 -5.27 42.07
N PRO A 21 -10.64 -6.22 42.84
CA PRO A 21 -10.59 -7.65 42.52
C PRO A 21 -11.31 -8.00 41.19
N PRO A 22 -10.95 -9.13 40.53
CA PRO A 22 -11.71 -9.63 39.39
C PRO A 22 -13.19 -9.83 39.72
N GLY A 23 -14.06 -9.40 38.81
CA GLY A 23 -15.52 -9.40 38.92
C GLY A 23 -16.11 -8.12 39.50
N VAL A 24 -15.30 -7.28 40.14
CA VAL A 24 -15.73 -6.01 40.75
C VAL A 24 -15.57 -4.87 39.74
N THR A 25 -16.60 -4.03 39.64
CA THR A 25 -16.61 -2.85 38.77
C THR A 25 -15.78 -1.73 39.39
N GLY A 26 -14.90 -1.11 38.60
CA GLY A 26 -14.19 0.11 38.95
C GLY A 26 -13.96 0.98 37.71
N GLU A 27 -13.26 2.10 37.88
CA GLU A 27 -12.90 2.99 36.79
C GLU A 27 -11.63 2.51 36.09
N LEU A 28 -11.62 2.54 34.77
CA LEU A 28 -10.50 2.12 33.93
C LEU A 28 -9.47 3.24 33.83
N TYR A 29 -8.22 2.88 34.13
CA TYR A 29 -7.04 3.71 33.93
C TYR A 29 -6.13 3.02 32.95
N VAL A 30 -5.50 3.78 32.06
CA VAL A 30 -4.56 3.25 31.07
C VAL A 30 -3.17 3.80 31.35
N GLY A 31 -2.18 2.95 31.52
CA GLY A 31 -0.78 3.33 31.69
C GLY A 31 0.10 2.89 30.52
N GLY A 32 1.37 3.28 30.54
CA GLY A 32 2.40 2.83 29.60
C GLY A 32 2.59 3.72 28.37
N ASP A 33 3.36 3.22 27.41
CA ASP A 33 3.99 4.03 26.35
C ASP A 33 3.02 4.55 25.28
N ARG A 34 1.75 4.13 25.37
CA ARG A 34 0.69 4.51 24.41
C ARG A 34 -0.14 5.70 24.85
N LEU A 35 0.21 6.34 25.95
CA LEU A 35 -0.43 7.57 26.36
C LEU A 35 -0.11 8.73 25.42
N ALA A 36 -1.11 9.59 25.19
CA ALA A 36 -0.88 10.88 24.56
C ALA A 36 0.04 11.73 25.44
N ARG A 37 0.72 12.72 24.83
CA ARG A 37 1.57 13.65 25.60
C ARG A 37 0.78 14.44 26.64
N GLY A 38 -0.45 14.83 26.28
CA GLY A 38 -1.40 15.62 27.08
C GLY A 38 -2.44 16.27 26.16
N TYR A 39 -3.26 17.16 26.71
CA TYR A 39 -4.15 18.03 25.93
C TYR A 39 -3.40 19.26 25.41
N LEU A 40 -3.57 19.58 24.13
CA LEU A 40 -2.87 20.69 23.47
C LEU A 40 -3.25 22.04 24.10
N GLY A 41 -2.26 22.77 24.62
CA GLY A 41 -2.48 24.10 25.22
C GLY A 41 -3.30 24.11 26.51
N ARG A 42 -3.55 22.94 27.10
CA ARG A 42 -4.43 22.76 28.28
C ARG A 42 -3.70 21.99 29.40
N PRO A 43 -2.77 22.64 30.12
CA PRO A 43 -2.00 21.99 31.19
C PRO A 43 -2.88 21.61 32.39
N ASP A 44 -3.95 22.36 32.63
CA ASP A 44 -5.02 22.10 33.60
C ASP A 44 -5.67 20.72 33.37
N LEU A 45 -6.23 20.50 32.18
CA LEU A 45 -6.87 19.23 31.81
C LEU A 45 -5.85 18.09 31.72
N THR A 46 -4.62 18.41 31.32
CA THR A 46 -3.54 17.41 31.26
C THR A 46 -3.20 16.90 32.65
N ALA A 47 -3.02 17.79 33.63
CA ALA A 47 -2.73 17.40 35.00
C ALA A 47 -3.91 16.66 35.66
N GLU A 48 -5.16 17.01 35.31
CA GLU A 48 -6.35 16.36 35.83
C GLU A 48 -6.52 14.92 35.30
N ARG A 49 -6.23 14.67 34.02
CA ARG A 49 -6.49 13.38 33.37
C ARG A 49 -5.26 12.48 33.22
N PHE A 50 -4.06 13.02 33.15
CA PHE A 50 -2.79 12.27 33.05
C PHE A 50 -2.07 12.30 34.40
N LEU A 51 -2.47 11.38 35.27
CA LEU A 51 -2.00 11.26 36.64
C LEU A 51 -0.67 10.47 36.71
N PRO A 52 0.11 10.59 37.78
CA PRO A 52 1.21 9.66 38.06
C PRO A 52 0.69 8.20 38.14
N ASP A 53 1.42 7.25 37.56
CA ASP A 53 1.12 5.81 37.59
C ASP A 53 1.92 5.14 38.73
N PRO A 54 1.32 4.91 39.92
CA PRO A 54 2.02 4.29 41.04
C PRO A 54 2.24 2.77 40.85
N TYR A 55 1.63 2.18 39.83
CA TYR A 55 1.68 0.73 39.54
C TYR A 55 2.67 0.37 38.44
N ALA A 56 3.30 1.38 37.84
CA ALA A 56 4.33 1.18 36.85
C ALA A 56 5.58 0.52 37.48
N PRO A 57 6.19 -0.49 36.85
CA PRO A 57 7.52 -0.94 37.25
C PRO A 57 8.50 0.22 37.08
N ASP A 58 9.29 0.50 38.12
CA ASP A 58 10.39 1.45 38.03
C ASP A 58 11.42 0.93 37.01
N PRO A 59 11.68 1.65 35.90
CA PRO A 59 12.67 1.25 34.90
C PRO A 59 14.10 1.19 35.44
N TYR A 60 14.35 1.74 36.63
CA TYR A 60 15.64 1.81 37.30
C TYR A 60 15.71 1.05 38.62
N ALA A 61 14.66 0.35 39.04
CA ALA A 61 14.74 -0.49 40.23
C ALA A 61 15.59 -1.74 39.92
N PRO A 62 16.70 -1.97 40.65
CA PRO A 62 17.38 -3.25 40.60
C PRO A 62 16.42 -4.35 41.05
N GLU A 63 16.56 -5.56 40.51
CA GLU A 63 15.80 -6.72 41.00
C GLU A 63 15.85 -6.78 42.53
N PRO A 64 14.73 -7.02 43.22
CA PRO A 64 14.70 -7.02 44.66
C PRO A 64 15.53 -8.20 45.18
N ASN A 65 16.79 -7.92 45.55
CA ASN A 65 17.49 -8.76 46.49
C ASN A 65 16.73 -8.68 47.82
N ALA A 66 16.39 -9.85 48.36
CA ALA A 66 15.78 -10.00 49.66
C ALA A 66 16.75 -9.52 50.76
N SER A 67 16.85 -8.22 51.00
CA SER A 67 17.40 -7.65 52.25
C SER A 67 17.17 -6.16 52.48
N ASP A 68 16.81 -5.33 51.50
CA ASP A 68 16.90 -3.87 51.70
C ASP A 68 15.53 -3.18 51.82
N ALA A 69 14.93 -3.29 53.00
CA ALA A 69 13.83 -2.45 53.44
C ALA A 69 14.40 -1.11 53.95
N ASN A 70 14.68 -0.17 53.04
CA ASN A 70 14.60 1.29 53.22
C ASN A 70 15.46 2.01 52.17
N ALA A 71 14.85 2.43 51.05
CA ALA A 71 15.43 3.45 50.20
C ALA A 71 14.32 4.33 49.62
N SER A 72 14.00 5.40 50.34
CA SER A 72 13.28 6.56 49.82
C SER A 72 14.22 7.35 48.91
N GLY A 73 14.08 7.20 47.59
CA GLY A 73 14.86 7.94 46.59
C GLY A 73 13.96 8.78 45.71
N ALA A 74 13.85 10.07 46.03
CA ALA A 74 13.28 11.07 45.13
C ALA A 74 14.23 11.29 43.94
N GLY A 75 13.80 10.89 42.74
CA GLY A 75 14.51 11.14 41.49
C GLY A 75 14.38 12.59 41.00
N GLU A 76 15.33 13.01 40.17
CA GLU A 76 15.50 14.37 39.64
C GLU A 76 14.23 14.96 38.97
N PRO A 77 13.95 16.26 39.17
CA PRO A 77 12.81 16.94 38.56
C PRO A 77 13.13 17.32 37.11
N GLY A 78 12.70 16.49 36.15
CA GLY A 78 12.82 16.82 34.72
C GLY A 78 12.25 15.77 33.76
N SER A 79 12.34 14.48 34.09
CA SER A 79 11.64 13.42 33.35
C SER A 79 10.37 13.05 34.10
N GLY A 80 9.20 13.49 33.61
CA GLY A 80 7.92 13.08 34.19
C GLY A 80 7.87 11.55 34.28
N GLY A 81 7.80 11.01 35.50
CA GLY A 81 7.72 9.58 35.76
C GLY A 81 6.54 8.91 35.04
N PRO A 82 6.42 7.58 35.10
CA PRO A 82 5.35 6.87 34.41
C PRO A 82 3.99 7.47 34.78
N ARG A 83 3.16 7.72 33.76
CA ARG A 83 1.82 8.32 33.89
C ARG A 83 0.74 7.30 33.56
N MET A 84 -0.43 7.49 34.12
CA MET A 84 -1.67 6.80 33.77
C MET A 84 -2.76 7.80 33.40
N TYR A 85 -3.52 7.49 32.37
CA TYR A 85 -4.65 8.27 31.91
C TYR A 85 -5.94 7.74 32.52
N ARG A 86 -6.67 8.61 33.19
CA ARG A 86 -8.01 8.36 33.74
C ARG A 86 -9.03 8.35 32.59
N THR A 87 -9.53 7.18 32.20
CA THR A 87 -10.35 7.10 30.98
C THR A 87 -11.77 7.60 31.18
N GLY A 88 -12.29 7.56 32.41
CA GLY A 88 -13.70 7.79 32.72
C GLY A 88 -14.60 6.62 32.32
N ASP A 89 -14.04 5.47 31.91
CA ASP A 89 -14.80 4.28 31.58
C ASP A 89 -14.97 3.38 32.82
N LEU A 90 -16.14 2.76 32.99
CA LEU A 90 -16.34 1.70 33.97
C LEU A 90 -16.02 0.35 33.33
N ALA A 91 -15.24 -0.46 34.03
CA ALA A 91 -14.88 -1.79 33.59
C ALA A 91 -14.76 -2.75 34.78
N ARG A 92 -14.68 -4.05 34.49
CA ARG A 92 -14.25 -5.06 35.46
C ARG A 92 -13.38 -6.10 34.78
N TRP A 93 -12.52 -6.76 35.53
CA TRP A 93 -11.84 -7.95 35.05
C TRP A 93 -12.77 -9.15 35.15
N ARG A 94 -12.88 -9.95 34.08
CA ARG A 94 -13.54 -11.25 34.12
C ARG A 94 -12.57 -12.30 34.67
N ALA A 95 -13.13 -13.43 35.11
CA ALA A 95 -12.35 -14.54 35.66
C ALA A 95 -11.34 -15.15 34.65
N ASP A 96 -11.57 -14.94 33.35
CA ASP A 96 -10.68 -15.36 32.25
C ASP A 96 -9.58 -14.32 31.93
N GLY A 97 -9.48 -13.24 32.71
CA GLY A 97 -8.49 -12.18 32.53
C GLY A 97 -8.80 -11.20 31.41
N ALA A 98 -9.97 -11.30 30.76
CA ALA A 98 -10.44 -10.26 29.84
C ALA A 98 -11.02 -9.09 30.62
N LEU A 99 -10.75 -7.86 30.17
CA LEU A 99 -11.51 -6.72 30.63
C LEU A 99 -12.95 -6.85 30.10
N GLU A 100 -13.91 -6.30 30.82
CA GLU A 100 -15.28 -6.15 30.36
C GLU A 100 -15.64 -4.68 30.56
N TYR A 101 -16.01 -4.01 29.47
CA TYR A 101 -16.47 -2.62 29.53
C TYR A 101 -17.93 -2.60 29.95
N LEU A 102 -18.24 -1.78 30.93
CA LEU A 102 -19.56 -1.69 31.55
C LEU A 102 -20.23 -0.34 31.30
N GLY A 103 -19.55 0.59 30.63
CA GLY A 103 -20.05 1.93 30.34
C GLY A 103 -19.05 3.00 30.71
N ARG A 104 -19.52 4.22 30.93
CA ARG A 104 -18.72 5.33 31.44
C ARG A 104 -19.15 5.71 32.86
N ALA A 105 -18.19 6.16 33.64
CA ALA A 105 -18.39 6.75 34.96
C ALA A 105 -18.81 8.22 34.83
N ASP A 106 -18.42 8.87 33.74
CA ASP A 106 -18.85 10.22 33.36
C ASP A 106 -19.90 10.18 32.23
N ASP A 107 -20.43 11.34 31.89
CA ASP A 107 -21.55 11.48 30.97
C ASP A 107 -21.15 11.43 29.50
N GLN A 108 -19.88 11.18 29.18
CA GLN A 108 -19.39 11.20 27.81
C GLN A 108 -19.97 10.04 26.98
N ILE A 109 -20.25 10.29 25.70
CA ILE A 109 -20.93 9.34 24.81
C ILE A 109 -20.15 9.12 23.51
N LYS A 110 -20.37 7.97 22.87
CA LYS A 110 -19.79 7.67 21.55
C LYS A 110 -20.91 7.65 20.52
N VAL A 111 -20.77 8.41 19.44
CA VAL A 111 -21.77 8.49 18.36
C VAL A 111 -21.05 8.31 17.04
N ARG A 112 -21.40 7.27 16.26
CA ARG A 112 -20.81 6.98 14.93
C ARG A 112 -19.27 6.90 14.93
N GLY A 113 -18.69 6.41 16.04
CA GLY A 113 -17.24 6.32 16.23
C GLY A 113 -16.58 7.59 16.78
N TYR A 114 -17.30 8.71 16.83
CA TYR A 114 -16.85 9.97 17.42
C TYR A 114 -17.10 10.00 18.93
N ARG A 115 -16.16 10.61 19.66
CA ARG A 115 -16.25 10.81 21.11
C ARG A 115 -16.87 12.18 21.34
N VAL A 116 -18.05 12.21 21.97
CA VAL A 116 -18.89 13.40 22.13
C VAL A 116 -19.11 13.67 23.61
N GLU A 117 -18.92 14.91 24.04
CA GLU A 117 -19.21 15.37 25.40
C GLU A 117 -20.61 16.00 25.42
N PRO A 118 -21.62 15.39 26.07
CA PRO A 118 -22.97 15.96 26.12
C PRO A 118 -23.01 17.37 26.68
N GLY A 119 -22.15 17.67 27.66
CA GLY A 119 -22.05 18.99 28.26
C GLY A 119 -21.73 20.11 27.26
N GLU A 120 -20.98 19.83 26.19
CA GLU A 120 -20.71 20.80 25.12
C GLU A 120 -21.99 21.11 24.33
N ILE A 121 -22.79 20.08 24.05
CA ILE A 121 -24.06 20.20 23.36
C ILE A 121 -25.10 20.89 24.27
N GLU A 122 -25.14 20.52 25.55
CA GLU A 122 -26.02 21.11 26.57
C GLU A 122 -25.72 22.59 26.79
N ALA A 123 -24.44 22.98 26.80
CA ALA A 123 -24.02 24.38 26.90
C ALA A 123 -24.44 25.18 25.64
N ALA A 124 -24.24 24.61 24.45
CA ALA A 124 -24.67 25.23 23.20
C ALA A 124 -26.20 25.40 23.13
N LEU A 125 -26.95 24.40 23.62
CA LEU A 125 -28.41 24.46 23.73
C LEU A 125 -28.89 25.51 24.73
N THR A 126 -28.25 25.60 25.91
CA THR A 126 -28.63 26.56 26.95
C THR A 126 -28.25 28.00 26.58
N ALA A 127 -27.32 28.19 25.65
CA ALA A 127 -27.02 29.51 25.08
C ALA A 127 -28.12 30.04 24.14
N LEU A 128 -29.08 29.21 23.72
CA LEU A 128 -30.17 29.62 22.86
C LEU A 128 -31.30 30.34 23.64
N PRO A 129 -31.93 31.39 23.07
CA PRO A 129 -33.00 32.10 23.75
C PRO A 129 -34.18 31.21 24.14
N GLY A 130 -34.57 31.26 25.42
CA GLY A 130 -35.73 30.56 25.94
C GLY A 130 -35.50 29.12 26.42
N ILE A 131 -34.28 28.59 26.34
CA ILE A 131 -33.90 27.31 26.96
C ILE A 131 -33.22 27.63 28.30
N THR A 132 -33.80 27.14 29.40
CA THR A 132 -33.27 27.41 30.75
C THR A 132 -32.33 26.32 31.24
N GLN A 133 -32.57 25.07 30.83
CA GLN A 133 -31.69 23.92 31.05
C GLN A 133 -31.82 22.96 29.87
N ALA A 134 -30.75 22.22 29.57
CA ALA A 134 -30.75 21.18 28.56
C ALA A 134 -30.00 19.94 29.07
N VAL A 135 -30.49 18.76 28.73
CA VAL A 135 -29.81 17.47 29.00
C VAL A 135 -29.80 16.61 27.75
N VAL A 136 -28.62 16.11 27.38
CA VAL A 136 -28.44 15.30 26.16
C VAL A 136 -28.21 13.83 26.55
N THR A 137 -28.93 12.96 25.85
CA THR A 137 -28.91 11.50 26.04
C THR A 137 -28.73 10.79 24.70
N THR A 138 -28.43 9.49 24.71
CA THR A 138 -28.34 8.68 23.47
C THR A 138 -29.44 7.65 23.37
N ARG A 139 -29.83 7.34 22.13
CA ARG A 139 -30.76 6.27 21.80
C ARG A 139 -30.19 5.36 20.69
N GLY A 140 -30.33 4.04 20.85
CA GLY A 140 -29.79 3.02 19.92
C GLY A 140 -28.37 2.55 20.28
N GLU A 141 -27.82 1.59 19.52
CA GLU A 141 -26.48 1.02 19.74
C GLU A 141 -25.64 0.99 18.45
N GLY A 142 -24.31 1.07 18.59
CA GLY A 142 -23.36 0.93 17.46
C GLY A 142 -23.46 2.06 16.44
N VAL A 143 -23.47 1.72 15.15
CA VAL A 143 -23.61 2.70 14.04
C VAL A 143 -25.01 3.34 14.01
N ARG A 144 -25.98 2.75 14.74
CA ARG A 144 -27.38 3.20 14.81
C ARG A 144 -27.68 4.10 16.01
N GLN A 145 -26.66 4.46 16.82
CA GLN A 145 -26.80 5.33 17.99
C GLN A 145 -26.94 6.81 17.59
N ASN A 146 -27.98 7.48 18.09
CA ASN A 146 -28.30 8.89 17.82
C ASN A 146 -28.46 9.70 19.12
N LEU A 147 -28.26 11.02 19.03
CA LEU A 147 -28.36 11.99 20.12
C LEU A 147 -29.81 12.50 20.30
N VAL A 148 -30.25 12.66 21.56
CA VAL A 148 -31.57 13.19 21.94
C VAL A 148 -31.39 14.27 23.00
N ALA A 149 -31.91 15.48 22.76
CA ALA A 149 -31.86 16.60 23.69
C ALA A 149 -33.19 16.82 24.40
N HIS A 150 -33.16 16.96 25.73
CA HIS A 150 -34.31 17.29 26.59
C HIS A 150 -34.15 18.73 27.08
N LEU A 151 -35.14 19.58 26.84
CA LEU A 151 -35.04 21.03 27.01
C LEU A 151 -36.07 21.51 28.04
N GLU A 152 -35.62 22.24 29.05
CA GLU A 152 -36.48 22.93 30.02
C GLU A 152 -36.83 24.34 29.54
N ARG A 153 -38.14 24.60 29.37
CA ARG A 153 -38.66 25.91 28.99
C ARG A 153 -39.86 26.29 29.86
N PRO A 154 -39.66 27.11 30.91
CA PRO A 154 -40.73 27.63 31.74
C PRO A 154 -41.47 28.77 31.00
N GLY A 155 -42.80 28.69 30.92
CA GLY A 155 -43.65 29.70 30.28
C GLY A 155 -44.06 29.35 28.85
N GLY A 156 -45.33 29.01 28.67
CA GLY A 156 -45.91 28.37 27.48
C GLY A 156 -46.02 29.22 26.19
N GLY A 157 -44.91 29.78 25.71
CA GLY A 157 -44.79 30.24 24.32
C GLY A 157 -44.54 29.06 23.36
N GLU A 158 -44.69 29.29 22.05
CA GLU A 158 -44.45 28.26 21.04
C GLU A 158 -42.99 27.74 21.11
N PRO A 159 -42.76 26.41 21.21
CA PRO A 159 -41.44 25.84 21.32
C PRO A 159 -40.67 26.00 20.00
N PRO A 160 -39.33 26.12 20.02
CA PRO A 160 -38.55 26.18 18.80
C PRO A 160 -38.67 24.84 18.07
N THR A 161 -38.78 24.89 16.75
CA THR A 161 -38.85 23.68 15.94
C THR A 161 -37.52 22.93 15.99
N ALA A 162 -37.56 21.61 15.79
CA ALA A 162 -36.34 20.81 15.70
C ALA A 162 -35.38 21.28 14.58
N ALA A 163 -35.91 21.88 13.51
CA ALA A 163 -35.13 22.45 12.42
C ALA A 163 -34.37 23.72 12.85
N GLU A 164 -35.02 24.62 13.59
CA GLU A 164 -34.38 25.83 14.14
C GLU A 164 -33.27 25.49 15.13
N LEU A 165 -33.50 24.50 16.00
CA LEU A 165 -32.49 24.03 16.95
C LEU A 165 -31.31 23.36 16.24
N ARG A 166 -31.54 22.57 15.19
CA ARG A 166 -30.47 21.96 14.38
C ARG A 166 -29.67 22.99 13.61
N ALA A 167 -30.34 23.96 12.99
CA ALA A 167 -29.67 25.04 12.27
C ALA A 167 -28.76 25.85 13.20
N ALA A 168 -29.27 26.24 14.38
CA ALA A 168 -28.49 27.00 15.35
C ALA A 168 -27.31 26.20 15.92
N LEU A 169 -27.50 24.91 16.22
CA LEU A 169 -26.40 24.06 16.70
C LEU A 169 -25.38 23.74 15.61
N GLY A 170 -25.80 23.57 14.35
CA GLY A 170 -24.91 23.29 13.22
C GLY A 170 -23.97 24.45 12.87
N GLU A 171 -24.22 25.67 13.37
CA GLU A 171 -23.29 26.79 13.23
C GLU A 171 -22.11 26.72 14.23
N VAL A 172 -22.26 26.00 15.33
CA VAL A 172 -21.30 26.01 16.46
C VAL A 172 -20.81 24.62 16.86
N LEU A 173 -21.47 23.55 16.42
CA LEU A 173 -21.10 22.17 16.68
C LEU A 173 -20.91 21.39 15.36
N PRO A 174 -19.97 20.43 15.30
CA PRO A 174 -19.87 19.49 14.19
C PRO A 174 -21.14 18.65 13.98
N ASP A 175 -21.44 18.25 12.74
CA ASP A 175 -22.67 17.52 12.37
C ASP A 175 -22.97 16.28 13.25
N TYR A 176 -21.95 15.56 13.70
CA TYR A 176 -22.12 14.36 14.53
C TYR A 176 -22.48 14.66 15.99
N MET A 177 -22.33 15.91 16.44
CA MET A 177 -22.72 16.39 17.77
C MET A 177 -24.12 17.02 17.81
N VAL A 178 -24.73 17.26 16.64
CA VAL A 178 -26.07 17.85 16.55
C VAL A 178 -27.13 16.78 16.91
N PRO A 179 -28.00 17.02 17.92
CA PRO A 179 -29.05 16.09 18.29
C PRO A 179 -30.03 15.77 17.16
N ALA A 180 -30.36 14.49 17.00
CA ALA A 180 -31.30 14.02 15.99
C ALA A 180 -32.77 14.23 16.42
N ARG A 181 -33.03 14.38 17.73
CA ARG A 181 -34.36 14.54 18.34
C ARG A 181 -34.31 15.52 19.51
N TYR A 182 -35.41 16.22 19.74
CA TYR A 182 -35.58 17.21 20.81
C TYR A 182 -36.89 16.96 21.54
N VAL A 183 -36.86 17.02 22.86
CA VAL A 183 -38.03 16.85 23.75
C VAL A 183 -38.12 18.10 24.62
N VAL A 184 -39.21 18.86 24.50
CA VAL A 184 -39.40 20.10 25.27
C VAL A 184 -40.30 19.81 26.47
N MET A 185 -39.92 20.32 27.64
CA MET A 185 -40.60 20.08 28.91
C MET A 185 -40.71 21.38 29.72
N GLU A 186 -41.76 21.49 30.54
CA GLU A 186 -41.95 22.64 31.44
C GLU A 186 -40.88 22.66 32.57
N ARG A 187 -40.46 21.47 33.03
CA ARG A 187 -39.40 21.28 34.01
C ARG A 187 -38.71 19.93 33.82
N LEU A 188 -37.39 19.87 33.93
CA LEU A 188 -36.65 18.61 33.94
C LEU A 188 -36.89 17.85 35.26
N PRO A 189 -37.03 16.51 35.22
CA PRO A 189 -37.18 15.73 36.44
C PRO A 189 -35.89 15.82 37.27
N LEU A 190 -36.01 16.10 38.57
CA LEU A 190 -34.87 16.22 39.48
C LEU A 190 -34.90 15.11 40.54
N LEU A 191 -33.73 14.60 40.90
CA LEU A 191 -33.49 13.74 42.07
C LEU A 191 -33.59 14.56 43.37
N ALA A 192 -33.79 13.88 44.51
CA ALA A 192 -33.99 14.53 45.83
C ALA A 192 -32.90 15.54 46.24
N HIS A 193 -31.68 15.40 45.71
CA HIS A 193 -30.55 16.31 45.93
C HIS A 193 -30.36 17.40 44.84
N GLY A 194 -31.37 17.61 43.97
CA GLY A 194 -31.42 18.73 43.01
C GLY A 194 -30.73 18.52 41.65
N LYS A 195 -30.12 17.37 41.37
CA LYS A 195 -29.59 17.01 40.03
C LYS A 195 -30.67 16.40 39.14
N VAL A 196 -30.53 16.51 37.82
CA VAL A 196 -31.48 15.91 36.85
C VAL A 196 -31.52 14.38 36.96
N ASP A 197 -32.73 13.83 37.09
CA ASP A 197 -32.98 12.39 37.04
C ASP A 197 -33.06 11.91 35.58
N ARG A 198 -31.90 11.52 35.03
CA ARG A 198 -31.81 11.03 33.65
C ARG A 198 -32.62 9.77 33.36
N LYS A 199 -32.95 8.96 34.39
CA LYS A 199 -33.77 7.75 34.22
C LYS A 199 -35.26 8.07 34.12
N ALA A 200 -35.68 9.22 34.66
CA ALA A 200 -37.04 9.71 34.57
C ALA A 200 -37.30 10.58 33.32
N LEU A 201 -36.29 10.80 32.48
CA LEU A 201 -36.46 11.54 31.22
C LEU A 201 -37.36 10.73 30.27
N PRO A 202 -38.44 11.32 29.73
CA PRO A 202 -39.33 10.62 28.83
C PRO A 202 -38.60 10.23 27.55
N ALA A 203 -38.85 9.03 27.03
CA ALA A 203 -38.36 8.68 25.70
C ALA A 203 -38.95 9.66 24.66
N PRO A 204 -38.17 10.11 23.67
CA PRO A 204 -38.75 10.82 22.53
C PRO A 204 -39.78 9.88 21.88
N ALA A 205 -40.97 10.39 21.58
CA ALA A 205 -42.06 9.57 21.01
C ALA A 205 -41.54 8.69 19.85
N ASP A 206 -41.94 7.42 19.82
CA ASP A 206 -41.61 6.50 18.73
C ASP A 206 -42.34 6.92 17.46
N GLY A 207 -41.62 7.67 16.64
CA GLY A 207 -42.09 8.25 15.40
C GLY A 207 -41.30 9.51 15.07
N PRO A 208 -41.39 10.03 13.84
CA PRO A 208 -41.06 11.43 13.60
C PRO A 208 -41.86 12.32 14.58
N ALA A 209 -41.33 13.52 14.85
CA ALA A 209 -41.95 14.50 15.75
C ALA A 209 -43.47 14.55 15.55
N ALA A 210 -44.24 14.68 16.64
CA ALA A 210 -45.68 14.83 16.62
C ALA A 210 -46.08 15.99 15.68
N GLY A 211 -46.29 15.63 14.44
CA GLY A 211 -46.70 16.39 13.29
C GLY A 211 -47.19 15.31 12.34
N ALA A 212 -48.42 15.45 11.85
CA ALA A 212 -49.13 14.42 11.09
C ALA A 212 -48.18 13.68 10.13
N GLN A 213 -47.89 12.41 10.41
CA GLN A 213 -47.05 11.60 9.54
C GLN A 213 -47.85 11.42 8.24
N VAL A 214 -47.46 12.18 7.23
CA VAL A 214 -48.22 12.23 5.98
C VAL A 214 -47.92 10.94 5.23
N GLU A 215 -48.95 10.11 5.05
CA GLU A 215 -48.82 8.87 4.29
C GLU A 215 -48.40 9.19 2.84
N PRO A 216 -47.56 8.35 2.22
CA PRO A 216 -47.24 8.44 0.79
C PRO A 216 -48.52 8.44 -0.06
N GLU A 217 -48.74 9.52 -0.79
CA GLU A 217 -49.90 9.73 -1.66
C GLU A 217 -49.53 9.42 -3.11
N GLY A 218 -50.31 8.54 -3.75
CA GLY A 218 -50.09 8.11 -5.12
C GLY A 218 -49.01 7.03 -5.28
N GLU A 219 -49.02 6.39 -6.44
CA GLU A 219 -48.17 5.22 -6.73
C GLU A 219 -46.67 5.55 -6.63
N THR A 220 -46.25 6.73 -7.08
CA THR A 220 -44.85 7.15 -7.05
C THR A 220 -44.31 7.34 -5.62
N GLU A 221 -45.03 8.05 -4.74
CA GLU A 221 -44.59 8.22 -3.34
C GLU A 221 -44.52 6.87 -2.63
N GLN A 222 -45.48 5.97 -2.86
CA GLN A 222 -45.53 4.64 -2.24
C GLN A 222 -44.36 3.76 -2.65
N VAL A 223 -44.02 3.75 -3.94
CA VAL A 223 -42.86 3.00 -4.46
C VAL A 223 -41.56 3.55 -3.89
N ILE A 224 -41.39 4.87 -3.85
CA ILE A 224 -40.18 5.51 -3.28
C ILE A 224 -40.07 5.21 -1.77
N ALA A 225 -41.16 5.34 -1.02
CA ALA A 225 -41.20 5.03 0.40
C ALA A 225 -40.85 3.56 0.69
N ALA A 226 -41.36 2.62 -0.13
CA ALA A 226 -41.03 1.20 0.00
C ALA A 226 -39.54 0.93 -0.25
N LEU A 227 -38.96 1.55 -1.28
CA LEU A 227 -37.52 1.44 -1.56
C LEU A 227 -36.67 1.97 -0.40
N TRP A 228 -37.10 3.04 0.27
CA TRP A 228 -36.41 3.61 1.43
C TRP A 228 -36.57 2.74 2.67
N ALA A 229 -37.78 2.24 2.94
CA ALA A 229 -38.06 1.33 4.03
C ALA A 229 -37.19 0.06 3.94
N ASP A 230 -37.11 -0.54 2.75
CA ASP A 230 -36.27 -1.73 2.49
C ASP A 230 -34.78 -1.46 2.63
N LEU A 231 -34.33 -0.26 2.25
CA LEU A 231 -32.91 0.09 2.27
C LEU A 231 -32.42 0.55 3.66
N LEU A 232 -33.29 1.23 4.41
CA LEU A 232 -33.00 1.76 5.74
C LEU A 232 -33.44 0.80 6.87
N GLU A 233 -34.02 -0.35 6.52
CA GLU A 233 -34.58 -1.34 7.45
C GLU A 233 -35.63 -0.75 8.39
N LEU A 234 -36.48 0.14 7.86
CA LEU A 234 -37.55 0.79 8.61
C LEU A 234 -38.90 0.11 8.31
N PRO A 235 -39.78 -0.06 9.30
CA PRO A 235 -41.08 -0.68 9.08
C PRO A 235 -42.00 0.15 8.16
N ARG A 236 -41.85 1.48 8.19
CA ARG A 236 -42.60 2.44 7.35
C ARG A 236 -41.80 3.74 7.19
N VAL A 237 -41.98 4.42 6.05
CA VAL A 237 -41.43 5.74 5.71
C VAL A 237 -42.57 6.61 5.18
N GLY A 238 -42.76 7.79 5.78
CA GLY A 238 -43.77 8.78 5.40
C GLY A 238 -43.33 9.66 4.23
N ALA A 239 -44.30 10.34 3.61
CA ALA A 239 -44.08 11.21 2.45
C ALA A 239 -43.11 12.37 2.74
N LEU A 240 -43.11 12.89 3.96
CA LEU A 240 -42.27 14.02 4.36
C LEU A 240 -41.01 13.61 5.14
N ASP A 241 -40.77 12.31 5.31
CA ASP A 241 -39.59 11.84 6.02
C ASP A 241 -38.33 12.08 5.17
N ASP A 242 -37.27 12.57 5.80
CA ASP A 242 -36.00 12.88 5.17
C ASP A 242 -35.03 11.67 5.21
N PHE A 243 -34.46 11.31 4.06
CA PHE A 243 -33.59 10.15 3.88
C PHE A 243 -32.39 10.16 4.82
N PHE A 244 -31.77 11.32 5.02
CA PHE A 244 -30.59 11.48 5.86
C PHE A 244 -30.98 11.58 7.34
N GLU A 245 -32.13 12.17 7.65
CA GLU A 245 -32.70 12.14 9.01
C GLU A 245 -33.11 10.73 9.46
N LEU A 246 -33.46 9.86 8.50
CA LEU A 246 -33.77 8.45 8.72
C LEU A 246 -32.53 7.54 8.78
N GLY A 247 -31.31 8.09 8.64
CA GLY A 247 -30.05 7.34 8.76
C GLY A 247 -29.39 6.95 7.43
N GLY A 248 -29.88 7.46 6.29
CA GLY A 248 -29.25 7.31 4.99
C GLY A 248 -27.89 8.02 4.88
N HIS A 249 -26.99 7.46 4.06
CA HIS A 249 -25.67 8.04 3.74
C HIS A 249 -25.31 7.83 2.27
N SER A 250 -24.19 8.40 1.79
CA SER A 250 -23.84 8.49 0.36
C SER A 250 -23.82 7.15 -0.39
N LEU A 251 -23.35 6.07 0.25
CA LEU A 251 -23.36 4.72 -0.35
C LEU A 251 -24.79 4.16 -0.46
N LEU A 252 -25.63 4.37 0.56
CA LEU A 252 -27.05 4.01 0.49
C LEU A 252 -27.76 4.88 -0.55
N ALA A 253 -27.40 6.15 -0.71
CA ALA A 253 -27.92 7.01 -1.75
C ALA A 253 -27.63 6.46 -3.17
N THR A 254 -26.41 6.00 -3.43
CA THR A 254 -26.06 5.35 -4.71
C THR A 254 -26.88 4.07 -4.95
N GLN A 255 -27.05 3.23 -3.93
CA GLN A 255 -27.87 2.02 -4.03
C GLN A 255 -29.35 2.34 -4.25
N LEU A 256 -29.87 3.37 -3.57
CA LEU A 256 -31.24 3.85 -3.72
C LEU A 256 -31.48 4.33 -5.15
N VAL A 257 -30.58 5.16 -5.70
CA VAL A 257 -30.66 5.65 -7.09
C VAL A 257 -30.69 4.49 -8.08
N ALA A 258 -29.86 3.46 -7.89
CA ALA A 258 -29.88 2.27 -8.73
C ALA A 258 -31.22 1.51 -8.65
N ARG A 259 -31.83 1.42 -7.46
CA ARG A 259 -33.16 0.81 -7.27
C ARG A 259 -34.29 1.65 -7.88
N MET A 260 -34.24 2.97 -7.69
CA MET A 260 -35.20 3.91 -8.28
C MET A 260 -35.24 3.82 -9.80
N ARG A 261 -34.07 3.68 -10.46
CA ARG A 261 -34.02 3.50 -11.92
C ARG A 261 -34.71 2.22 -12.40
N ARG A 262 -34.65 1.14 -11.62
CA ARG A 262 -35.36 -0.10 -11.94
C ARG A 262 -36.86 0.03 -11.72
N ALA A 263 -37.26 0.81 -10.72
CA ALA A 263 -38.66 1.06 -10.40
C ALA A 263 -39.32 2.05 -11.37
N PHE A 264 -38.55 2.97 -11.94
CA PHE A 264 -39.02 4.01 -12.88
C PHE A 264 -38.18 4.02 -14.17
N PRO A 265 -38.30 2.99 -15.03
CA PRO A 265 -37.47 2.85 -16.23
C PRO A 265 -37.82 3.85 -17.35
N ASP A 266 -39.06 4.35 -17.39
CA ASP A 266 -39.55 5.26 -18.44
C ASP A 266 -39.27 6.75 -18.12
N LEU A 267 -38.46 7.03 -17.10
CA LEU A 267 -38.12 8.39 -16.69
C LEU A 267 -37.14 9.02 -17.69
N ALA A 268 -37.55 10.08 -18.40
CA ALA A 268 -36.71 10.76 -19.40
C ALA A 268 -35.38 11.30 -18.83
N THR A 269 -35.39 11.79 -17.59
CA THR A 269 -34.16 12.12 -16.84
C THR A 269 -34.11 11.25 -15.59
N PRO A 270 -33.13 10.34 -15.46
CA PRO A 270 -32.97 9.50 -14.28
C PRO A 270 -32.68 10.33 -13.03
N VAL A 271 -33.17 9.89 -11.88
CA VAL A 271 -32.76 10.46 -10.58
C VAL A 271 -31.27 10.18 -10.36
N GLY A 272 -30.47 11.22 -10.12
CA GLY A 272 -29.06 11.12 -9.76
C GLY A 272 -28.82 11.15 -8.25
N VAL A 273 -27.60 10.85 -7.81
CA VAL A 273 -27.27 10.88 -6.36
C VAL A 273 -27.44 12.29 -5.79
N MET A 274 -27.11 13.31 -6.58
CA MET A 274 -27.27 14.71 -6.17
C MET A 274 -28.72 15.14 -6.01
N ASP A 275 -29.66 14.52 -6.74
CA ASP A 275 -31.09 14.84 -6.60
C ASP A 275 -31.63 14.40 -5.24
N LEU A 276 -31.11 13.30 -4.69
CA LEU A 276 -31.46 12.86 -3.34
C LEU A 276 -30.97 13.86 -2.28
N PHE A 277 -29.79 14.47 -2.46
CA PHE A 277 -29.30 15.52 -1.55
C PHE A 277 -30.12 16.81 -1.65
N LYS A 278 -30.63 17.15 -2.84
CA LYS A 278 -31.48 18.35 -3.06
C LYS A 278 -32.93 18.14 -2.64
N HIS A 279 -33.45 16.93 -2.85
CA HIS A 279 -34.83 16.53 -2.59
C HIS A 279 -34.85 15.35 -1.61
N PRO A 280 -34.42 15.57 -0.35
CA PRO A 280 -34.14 14.49 0.58
C PRO A 280 -35.38 13.85 1.19
N THR A 281 -36.60 14.20 0.77
CA THR A 281 -37.86 13.61 1.28
C THR A 281 -38.60 12.85 0.20
N VAL A 282 -39.34 11.79 0.55
CA VAL A 282 -40.12 10.98 -0.40
C VAL A 282 -40.98 11.83 -1.34
N ARG A 283 -41.73 12.81 -0.81
CA ARG A 283 -42.63 13.69 -1.56
C ARG A 283 -41.88 14.60 -2.52
N ARG A 284 -40.81 15.25 -2.07
CA ARG A 284 -39.99 16.11 -2.94
C ARG A 284 -39.34 15.30 -4.06
N LEU A 285 -38.90 14.09 -3.75
CA LEU A 285 -38.31 13.19 -4.73
C LEU A 285 -39.37 12.63 -5.70
N ALA A 286 -40.56 12.29 -5.21
CA ALA A 286 -41.70 11.89 -6.02
C ALA A 286 -42.15 13.03 -6.93
N ALA A 287 -42.23 14.26 -6.43
CA ALA A 287 -42.53 15.45 -7.22
C ALA A 287 -41.52 15.67 -8.34
N LEU A 288 -40.23 15.42 -8.08
CA LEU A 288 -39.21 15.43 -9.14
C LEU A 288 -39.52 14.35 -10.18
N VAL A 289 -39.80 13.12 -9.75
CA VAL A 289 -40.14 11.98 -10.62
C VAL A 289 -41.40 12.25 -11.46
N THR A 290 -42.43 12.89 -10.92
CA THR A 290 -43.71 13.16 -11.61
C THR A 290 -43.77 14.49 -12.35
N ALA A 291 -42.74 15.35 -12.26
CA ALA A 291 -42.76 16.66 -12.91
C ALA A 291 -42.85 16.53 -14.46
N PRO A 292 -43.71 17.32 -15.15
CA PRO A 292 -43.74 17.39 -16.61
C PRO A 292 -42.37 17.80 -17.17
N GLU A 293 -41.99 17.28 -18.34
CA GLU A 293 -40.66 17.49 -18.95
C GLU A 293 -40.23 18.96 -19.08
N GLY A 294 -41.19 19.90 -19.16
CA GLY A 294 -40.92 21.35 -19.23
C GLY A 294 -40.61 22.04 -17.90
N ASP A 295 -40.92 21.44 -16.75
CA ASP A 295 -40.86 22.07 -15.42
C ASP A 295 -39.57 21.73 -14.64
N ARG A 296 -38.78 20.76 -15.12
CA ARG A 296 -37.48 20.38 -14.52
C ARG A 296 -36.35 21.39 -14.79
N GLY A 297 -36.60 22.42 -15.61
CA GLY A 297 -35.63 23.44 -16.01
C GLY A 297 -34.53 22.90 -16.93
N PRO A 298 -33.66 23.77 -17.48
CA PRO A 298 -32.52 23.33 -18.28
C PRO A 298 -31.56 22.47 -17.44
N LEU A 299 -30.90 21.49 -18.08
CA LEU A 299 -29.86 20.64 -17.48
C LEU A 299 -28.83 21.52 -16.75
N ARG A 300 -28.82 21.47 -15.42
CA ARG A 300 -27.78 22.10 -14.59
C ARG A 300 -26.64 21.14 -14.40
N LEU A 301 -25.47 21.50 -14.91
CA LEU A 301 -24.27 20.68 -14.84
C LEU A 301 -23.45 21.01 -13.58
N LEU A 302 -23.60 22.21 -13.01
CA LEU A 302 -22.88 22.61 -11.81
C LEU A 302 -23.64 22.28 -10.53
N HIS A 303 -22.99 21.49 -9.68
CA HIS A 303 -23.47 21.19 -8.33
C HIS A 303 -22.62 21.91 -7.30
N ARG A 304 -23.23 22.82 -6.56
CA ARG A 304 -22.58 23.44 -5.40
C ARG A 304 -22.45 22.39 -4.28
N LEU A 305 -21.22 22.12 -3.85
CA LEU A 305 -20.92 21.17 -2.76
C LEU A 305 -20.72 21.86 -1.40
N THR A 306 -20.65 23.20 -1.40
CA THR A 306 -20.51 24.04 -0.21
C THR A 306 -21.85 24.69 0.14
N PRO A 307 -22.13 25.00 1.43
CA PRO A 307 -23.37 25.66 1.82
C PRO A 307 -23.60 27.00 1.09
N GLU A 308 -24.86 27.38 0.88
CA GLU A 308 -25.20 28.71 0.36
C GLU A 308 -24.87 29.80 1.39
N ARG A 309 -24.19 30.86 0.93
CA ARG A 309 -23.74 31.98 1.78
C ARG A 309 -23.98 33.31 1.08
N ARG A 310 -24.30 34.33 1.87
CA ARG A 310 -24.63 35.69 1.38
C ARG A 310 -23.42 36.45 0.81
N LYS A 311 -22.20 36.14 1.27
CA LYS A 311 -20.94 36.67 0.74
C LYS A 311 -20.01 35.50 0.45
N VAL A 312 -19.38 35.54 -0.72
CA VAL A 312 -18.41 34.55 -1.19
C VAL A 312 -17.15 35.31 -1.60
N ALA A 313 -16.01 34.96 -1.00
CA ALA A 313 -14.71 35.57 -1.27
C ALA A 313 -14.07 35.05 -2.57
N GLY A 314 -14.48 33.86 -3.03
CA GLY A 314 -14.07 33.27 -4.29
C GLY A 314 -14.84 31.98 -4.58
N SER A 315 -14.94 31.64 -5.85
CA SER A 315 -15.59 30.41 -6.32
C SER A 315 -14.58 29.52 -7.03
N VAL A 316 -14.57 28.24 -6.69
CA VAL A 316 -13.84 27.19 -7.43
C VAL A 316 -14.83 26.36 -8.23
N VAL A 317 -14.57 26.16 -9.52
CA VAL A 317 -15.32 25.21 -10.35
C VAL A 317 -14.42 24.02 -10.68
N CYS A 318 -14.87 22.81 -10.34
CA CYS A 318 -14.08 21.59 -10.47
C CYS A 318 -14.62 20.63 -11.54
N ALA A 319 -13.76 20.19 -12.46
CA ALA A 319 -14.07 19.18 -13.48
C ALA A 319 -13.45 17.81 -13.12
N PRO A 320 -14.27 16.76 -12.91
CA PRO A 320 -13.77 15.46 -12.45
C PRO A 320 -12.98 14.72 -13.53
N TYR A 321 -12.18 13.74 -13.10
CA TYR A 321 -11.51 12.81 -14.02
C TYR A 321 -12.52 11.88 -14.72
N GLY A 322 -12.07 11.19 -15.78
CA GLY A 322 -12.92 10.26 -16.54
C GLY A 322 -13.49 9.14 -15.66
N GLY A 323 -14.82 9.11 -15.50
CA GLY A 323 -15.53 8.20 -14.60
C GLY A 323 -15.72 8.70 -13.16
N GLY A 324 -15.21 9.88 -12.80
CA GLY A 324 -15.51 10.51 -11.51
C GLY A 324 -16.89 11.17 -11.52
N SER A 325 -17.68 10.96 -10.45
CA SER A 325 -18.90 11.72 -10.17
C SER A 325 -18.53 13.08 -9.56
N ALA A 326 -19.47 14.05 -9.59
CA ALA A 326 -19.31 15.37 -8.98
C ALA A 326 -18.96 15.30 -7.48
N LEU A 327 -19.41 14.25 -6.76
CA LEU A 327 -19.13 14.07 -5.34
C LEU A 327 -17.65 13.82 -5.01
N ILE A 328 -16.79 13.54 -6.00
CA ILE A 328 -15.37 13.27 -5.76
C ILE A 328 -14.65 14.46 -5.11
N TYR A 329 -15.18 15.67 -5.28
CA TYR A 329 -14.64 16.90 -4.68
C TYR A 329 -15.20 17.23 -3.30
N LYS A 330 -16.02 16.37 -2.69
CA LYS A 330 -16.53 16.61 -1.33
C LYS A 330 -15.42 16.82 -0.29
N PRO A 331 -14.34 16.01 -0.23
CA PRO A 331 -13.23 16.27 0.69
C PRO A 331 -12.54 17.62 0.46
N LEU A 332 -12.45 18.07 -0.79
CA LEU A 332 -11.92 19.38 -1.14
C LEU A 332 -12.87 20.50 -0.72
N ALA A 333 -14.18 20.33 -0.93
CA ALA A 333 -15.20 21.27 -0.49
C ALA A 333 -15.17 21.47 1.04
N ASP A 334 -14.94 20.38 1.79
CA ASP A 334 -14.85 20.40 3.26
C ASP A 334 -13.55 21.01 3.77
N ALA A 335 -12.50 21.01 2.94
CA ALA A 335 -11.21 21.60 3.28
C ALA A 335 -11.05 23.06 2.86
N LEU A 336 -11.96 23.58 2.02
CA LEU A 336 -11.92 24.98 1.60
C LEU A 336 -12.26 25.94 2.75
N PRO A 337 -11.73 27.17 2.72
CA PRO A 337 -12.14 28.20 3.66
C PRO A 337 -13.65 28.47 3.59
N ALA A 338 -14.27 28.80 4.74
CA ALA A 338 -15.73 28.90 4.86
C ALA A 338 -16.38 29.99 3.98
N ASP A 339 -15.60 30.96 3.52
CA ASP A 339 -16.00 32.05 2.63
C ASP A 339 -15.85 31.71 1.14
N TRP A 340 -15.38 30.51 0.78
CA TRP A 340 -15.28 30.04 -0.60
C TRP A 340 -16.45 29.14 -1.00
N ALA A 341 -16.83 29.19 -2.27
CA ALA A 341 -17.83 28.30 -2.85
C ALA A 341 -17.15 27.29 -3.79
N LEU A 342 -17.46 26.00 -3.64
CA LEU A 342 -17.07 24.97 -4.61
C LEU A 342 -18.29 24.51 -5.41
N HIS A 343 -18.16 24.57 -6.73
CA HIS A 343 -19.09 24.01 -7.71
C HIS A 343 -18.40 22.85 -8.44
N SER A 344 -18.97 21.65 -8.37
CA SER A 344 -18.46 20.50 -9.10
C SER A 344 -19.31 20.25 -10.33
N LEU A 345 -18.64 20.02 -11.46
CA LEU A 345 -19.26 19.62 -12.71
C LEU A 345 -19.73 18.16 -12.65
N ALA A 346 -21.02 17.93 -12.89
CA ALA A 346 -21.55 16.62 -13.25
C ALA A 346 -21.42 16.43 -14.76
N VAL A 347 -20.66 15.42 -15.17
CA VAL A 347 -20.43 15.09 -16.58
C VAL A 347 -21.43 14.01 -16.98
N PRO A 348 -22.38 14.27 -17.89
CA PRO A 348 -23.36 13.28 -18.32
C PRO A 348 -22.70 12.00 -18.84
N GLY A 349 -23.15 10.85 -18.33
CA GLY A 349 -22.61 9.53 -18.67
C GLY A 349 -21.55 9.02 -17.68
N HIS A 350 -21.20 9.80 -16.65
CA HIS A 350 -20.32 9.36 -15.55
C HIS A 350 -21.05 8.61 -14.43
N GLU A 351 -22.38 8.72 -14.37
CA GLU A 351 -23.21 7.89 -13.49
C GLU A 351 -23.91 6.78 -14.28
N LEU A 352 -24.18 5.64 -13.64
CA LEU A 352 -24.90 4.52 -14.29
C LEU A 352 -26.20 5.02 -14.93
N GLY A 353 -26.60 4.47 -16.08
CA GLY A 353 -27.88 4.81 -16.70
C GLY A 353 -28.02 6.22 -17.30
N GLU A 354 -26.99 7.06 -17.23
CA GLU A 354 -26.95 8.32 -17.99
C GLU A 354 -26.47 8.11 -19.42
N GLU A 355 -27.01 8.88 -20.36
CA GLU A 355 -26.46 8.97 -21.70
C GLU A 355 -25.24 9.91 -21.71
N ALA A 356 -24.19 9.48 -22.41
CA ALA A 356 -22.99 10.29 -22.56
C ALA A 356 -23.27 11.47 -23.49
N MET A 357 -22.88 12.67 -23.04
CA MET A 357 -22.90 13.89 -23.85
C MET A 357 -21.51 14.18 -24.42
N ASP A 358 -21.47 14.84 -25.58
CA ASP A 358 -20.21 15.29 -26.15
C ASP A 358 -19.51 16.29 -25.21
N ILE A 359 -18.19 16.11 -25.01
CA ILE A 359 -17.41 16.90 -24.05
C ILE A 359 -17.40 18.39 -24.41
N ASP A 360 -17.41 18.73 -25.70
CA ASP A 360 -17.39 20.14 -26.11
C ASP A 360 -18.76 20.78 -25.84
N GLU A 361 -19.85 20.03 -25.92
CA GLU A 361 -21.17 20.50 -25.51
C GLU A 361 -21.28 20.66 -24.00
N VAL A 362 -20.74 19.71 -23.22
CA VAL A 362 -20.63 19.83 -21.75
C VAL A 362 -19.84 21.08 -21.35
N ALA A 363 -18.72 21.36 -22.02
CA ALA A 363 -17.93 22.56 -21.77
C ALA A 363 -18.70 23.84 -22.14
N ARG A 364 -19.54 23.83 -23.18
CA ARG A 364 -20.39 24.96 -23.58
C ARG A 364 -21.39 25.31 -22.49
N LEU A 365 -22.20 24.32 -22.11
CA LEU A 365 -23.26 24.46 -21.15
C LEU A 365 -22.70 24.84 -19.77
N CYS A 366 -21.58 24.24 -19.37
CA CYS A 366 -20.91 24.60 -18.13
C CYS A 366 -20.42 26.06 -18.17
N ALA A 367 -19.80 26.51 -19.26
CA ALA A 367 -19.33 27.89 -19.37
C ALA A 367 -20.48 28.91 -19.29
N GLU A 368 -21.61 28.63 -19.97
CA GLU A 368 -22.84 29.43 -19.89
C GLU A 368 -23.38 29.48 -18.46
N GLU A 369 -23.40 28.34 -17.76
CA GLU A 369 -23.85 28.26 -16.37
C GLU A 369 -22.92 29.03 -15.41
N ILE A 370 -21.60 28.99 -15.62
CA ILE A 370 -20.62 29.78 -14.85
C ILE A 370 -20.90 31.28 -15.01
N VAL A 371 -21.04 31.74 -16.26
CA VAL A 371 -21.25 33.16 -16.56
C VAL A 371 -22.57 33.65 -15.98
N ALA A 372 -23.62 32.84 -16.02
CA ALA A 372 -24.93 33.18 -15.50
C ALA A 372 -25.02 33.15 -13.97
N ASN A 373 -24.43 32.13 -13.32
CA ASN A 373 -24.79 31.78 -11.94
C ASN A 373 -23.64 31.86 -10.93
N VAL A 374 -22.37 31.94 -11.37
CA VAL A 374 -21.22 31.96 -10.46
C VAL A 374 -20.73 33.39 -10.25
N ALA A 375 -20.80 33.88 -9.01
CA ALA A 375 -20.40 35.24 -8.64
C ALA A 375 -19.01 35.28 -7.97
N GLY A 376 -18.38 36.46 -8.04
CA GLY A 376 -17.09 36.74 -7.39
C GLY A 376 -15.85 36.26 -8.18
N PRO A 377 -14.66 36.33 -7.55
CA PRO A 377 -13.42 35.78 -8.09
C PRO A 377 -13.58 34.30 -8.50
N LEU A 378 -12.99 33.91 -9.63
CA LEU A 378 -13.23 32.58 -10.22
C LEU A 378 -11.92 31.82 -10.44
N VAL A 379 -11.85 30.63 -9.86
CA VAL A 379 -10.76 29.67 -10.05
C VAL A 379 -11.32 28.40 -10.69
N LEU A 380 -10.63 27.86 -11.68
CA LEU A 380 -11.01 26.59 -12.31
C LEU A 380 -10.03 25.49 -11.91
N TYR A 381 -10.52 24.28 -11.65
CA TYR A 381 -9.68 23.11 -11.37
C TYR A 381 -10.13 21.88 -12.16
N GLY A 382 -9.20 21.25 -12.86
CA GLY A 382 -9.44 20.00 -13.57
C GLY A 382 -8.45 18.93 -13.13
N HIS A 383 -8.90 17.68 -13.01
CA HIS A 383 -8.01 16.58 -12.67
C HIS A 383 -8.00 15.46 -13.72
N CYS A 384 -6.81 14.94 -14.04
CA CYS A 384 -6.57 13.92 -15.06
C CYS A 384 -7.03 14.36 -16.48
N GLY A 385 -6.83 13.51 -17.50
CA GLY A 385 -6.99 13.90 -18.90
C GLY A 385 -8.33 14.56 -19.27
N VAL A 386 -9.46 13.95 -18.87
CA VAL A 386 -10.81 14.47 -19.18
C VAL A 386 -11.10 15.76 -18.42
N GLY A 387 -10.83 15.78 -17.11
CA GLY A 387 -11.08 16.95 -16.27
C GLY A 387 -10.22 18.15 -16.70
N VAL A 388 -8.95 17.91 -17.04
CA VAL A 388 -8.06 18.95 -17.57
C VAL A 388 -8.53 19.44 -18.94
N ARG A 389 -8.93 18.56 -19.88
CA ARG A 389 -9.53 18.99 -21.16
C ARG A 389 -10.74 19.89 -20.94
N LEU A 390 -11.72 19.42 -20.15
CA LEU A 390 -12.94 20.18 -19.84
C LEU A 390 -12.59 21.55 -19.26
N THR A 391 -11.66 21.59 -18.31
CA THR A 391 -11.25 22.83 -17.64
C THR A 391 -10.64 23.83 -18.61
N VAL A 392 -9.75 23.40 -19.51
CA VAL A 392 -9.15 24.28 -20.51
C VAL A 392 -10.22 24.83 -21.47
N GLU A 393 -11.14 23.98 -21.93
CA GLU A 393 -12.19 24.40 -22.86
C GLU A 393 -13.22 25.33 -22.20
N ILE A 394 -13.61 25.05 -20.95
CA ILE A 394 -14.46 25.92 -20.15
C ILE A 394 -13.76 27.28 -19.96
N ALA A 395 -12.48 27.30 -19.60
CA ALA A 395 -11.73 28.54 -19.39
C ALA A 395 -11.75 29.45 -20.63
N ARG A 396 -11.47 28.87 -21.81
CA ARG A 396 -11.47 29.62 -23.08
C ARG A 396 -12.84 30.24 -23.37
N ARG A 397 -13.93 29.52 -23.10
CA ARG A 397 -15.29 30.00 -23.36
C ARG A 397 -15.76 31.04 -22.35
N VAL A 398 -15.39 30.88 -21.08
CA VAL A 398 -15.70 31.86 -20.03
C VAL A 398 -14.98 33.19 -20.28
N GLU A 399 -13.69 33.16 -20.65
CA GLU A 399 -12.97 34.40 -21.03
C GLU A 399 -13.50 35.00 -22.35
N ALA A 400 -13.85 34.18 -23.35
CA ALA A 400 -14.46 34.66 -24.59
C ALA A 400 -15.83 35.33 -24.36
N ALA A 401 -16.56 34.92 -23.31
CA ALA A 401 -17.79 35.56 -22.86
C ALA A 401 -17.55 36.83 -22.00
N GLY A 402 -16.29 37.25 -21.82
CA GLY A 402 -15.91 38.46 -21.09
C GLY A 402 -15.85 38.30 -19.57
N ARG A 403 -15.91 37.08 -19.03
CA ARG A 403 -15.76 36.83 -17.59
C ARG A 403 -14.31 36.51 -17.26
N ALA A 404 -13.69 37.34 -16.41
CA ALA A 404 -12.33 37.13 -15.94
C ALA A 404 -12.21 35.88 -15.06
N ILE A 405 -11.07 35.20 -15.19
CA ILE A 405 -10.67 34.03 -14.41
C ILE A 405 -9.37 34.38 -13.67
N ASP A 406 -9.31 34.13 -12.37
CA ASP A 406 -8.15 34.44 -11.53
C ASP A 406 -7.01 33.44 -11.76
N ALA A 407 -7.34 32.16 -11.96
CA ALA A 407 -6.39 31.09 -12.29
C ALA A 407 -7.06 29.82 -12.82
N VAL A 408 -6.30 29.07 -13.61
CA VAL A 408 -6.65 27.73 -14.10
C VAL A 408 -5.67 26.71 -13.54
N HIS A 409 -6.13 25.86 -12.62
CA HIS A 409 -5.32 24.81 -12.01
C HIS A 409 -5.55 23.46 -12.68
N LEU A 410 -4.48 22.80 -13.11
CA LEU A 410 -4.54 21.55 -13.88
C LEU A 410 -3.77 20.44 -13.15
N GLY A 411 -4.51 19.45 -12.63
CA GLY A 411 -3.98 18.42 -11.74
C GLY A 411 -3.68 17.09 -12.43
N GLY A 412 -2.51 16.52 -12.12
CA GLY A 412 -2.19 15.12 -12.37
C GLY A 412 -1.96 14.73 -13.84
N ILE A 413 -1.82 15.69 -14.77
CA ILE A 413 -1.45 15.41 -16.16
C ILE A 413 -0.92 16.66 -16.89
N PHE A 414 -0.02 16.47 -17.84
CA PHE A 414 0.42 17.48 -18.82
C PHE A 414 -0.17 17.20 -20.21
N PRO A 415 -0.20 18.17 -21.15
CA PRO A 415 -0.71 17.94 -22.50
C PRO A 415 -0.01 16.74 -23.16
N PHE A 416 -0.75 15.97 -23.96
CA PHE A 416 -0.21 14.78 -24.59
C PHE A 416 -0.84 14.56 -25.96
N ALA A 417 0.00 14.50 -26.99
CA ALA A 417 -0.42 14.38 -28.38
C ALA A 417 0.19 13.14 -29.04
N ARG A 418 -0.44 12.66 -30.11
CA ARG A 418 0.14 11.64 -31.00
C ARG A 418 0.63 12.29 -32.30
N PRO A 419 1.74 11.81 -32.88
CA PRO A 419 2.20 12.31 -34.17
C PRO A 419 1.16 12.03 -35.26
N GLY A 420 0.80 13.06 -36.04
CA GLY A 420 -0.11 12.96 -37.18
C GLY A 420 0.51 12.26 -38.41
N GLY A 421 -0.34 11.66 -39.27
CA GLY A 421 0.03 11.10 -40.58
C GLY A 421 -0.76 9.85 -41.02
N ARG A 422 -0.77 9.52 -42.33
CA ARG A 422 -1.50 8.37 -42.90
C ARG A 422 -1.13 7.01 -42.26
N GLY A 423 0.12 6.84 -41.82
CA GLY A 423 0.57 5.64 -41.11
C GLY A 423 0.07 5.55 -39.66
N ALA A 424 -0.18 6.69 -39.00
CA ALA A 424 -0.70 6.76 -37.65
C ALA A 424 -2.19 6.37 -37.59
N ALA A 425 -2.99 6.80 -38.59
CA ALA A 425 -4.41 6.43 -38.71
C ALA A 425 -4.64 4.92 -38.93
N LEU A 426 -3.76 4.26 -39.69
CA LEU A 426 -3.80 2.80 -39.84
C LEU A 426 -3.44 2.09 -38.53
N ALA A 427 -2.39 2.55 -37.85
CA ALA A 427 -1.97 2.03 -36.54
C ALA A 427 -3.03 2.26 -35.45
N GLU A 428 -3.82 3.32 -35.56
CA GLU A 428 -4.95 3.64 -34.69
C GLU A 428 -6.09 2.63 -34.85
N ARG A 429 -6.52 2.34 -36.08
CA ARG A 429 -7.53 1.29 -36.35
C ARG A 429 -7.10 -0.07 -35.79
N PHE A 430 -5.82 -0.43 -35.92
CA PHE A 430 -5.26 -1.66 -35.32
C PHE A 430 -5.20 -1.60 -33.79
N ALA A 431 -4.86 -0.44 -33.21
CA ALA A 431 -4.83 -0.26 -31.76
C ALA A 431 -6.22 -0.30 -31.13
N GLU A 432 -7.26 0.18 -31.81
CA GLU A 432 -8.66 0.06 -31.38
C GLU A 432 -9.16 -1.37 -31.42
N LEU A 433 -8.85 -2.11 -32.47
CA LEU A 433 -9.16 -3.54 -32.56
C LEU A 433 -8.49 -4.33 -31.43
N ALA A 434 -7.22 -4.03 -31.14
CA ALA A 434 -6.47 -4.62 -30.03
C ALA A 434 -6.96 -4.15 -28.65
N ALA A 435 -7.57 -2.95 -28.54
CA ALA A 435 -8.14 -2.45 -27.30
C ALA A 435 -9.46 -3.14 -26.94
N ARG A 436 -10.26 -3.53 -27.94
CA ARG A 436 -11.46 -4.38 -27.74
C ARG A 436 -11.13 -5.78 -27.21
N LEU A 437 -9.89 -6.23 -27.40
CA LEU A 437 -9.37 -7.53 -26.91
C LEU A 437 -8.67 -7.43 -25.53
N ARG A 438 -8.59 -6.24 -24.92
CA ARG A 438 -7.93 -6.04 -23.61
C ARG A 438 -8.92 -6.23 -22.46
N SER A 439 -8.61 -7.14 -21.54
CA SER A 439 -9.36 -7.35 -20.30
C SER A 439 -9.41 -6.09 -19.42
N ASP A 440 -10.61 -5.74 -18.95
CA ASP A 440 -10.88 -4.59 -18.07
C ASP A 440 -10.14 -4.69 -16.72
N GLN A 441 -9.84 -5.90 -16.27
CA GLN A 441 -9.09 -6.15 -15.03
C GLN A 441 -7.69 -5.51 -15.03
N GLY A 442 -7.07 -5.34 -16.20
CA GLY A 442 -5.76 -4.66 -16.27
C GLY A 442 -5.84 -3.17 -15.94
N MET A 443 -6.94 -2.51 -16.30
CA MET A 443 -7.17 -1.09 -15.99
C MET A 443 -7.60 -0.92 -14.53
N ILE A 444 -8.42 -1.83 -14.02
CA ILE A 444 -8.84 -1.86 -12.61
C ILE A 444 -7.62 -1.96 -11.69
N ASN A 445 -6.70 -2.88 -11.97
CA ASN A 445 -5.49 -3.03 -11.16
C ASN A 445 -4.60 -1.77 -11.18
N ALA A 446 -4.56 -1.05 -12.30
CA ALA A 446 -3.80 0.19 -12.42
C ALA A 446 -4.46 1.34 -11.66
N LEU A 447 -5.80 1.41 -11.66
CA LEU A 447 -6.57 2.35 -10.85
C LEU A 447 -6.39 2.11 -9.35
N ALA A 448 -6.46 0.85 -8.91
CA ALA A 448 -6.20 0.48 -7.52
C ALA A 448 -4.77 0.84 -7.10
N ALA A 449 -3.78 0.52 -7.95
CA ALA A 449 -2.39 0.85 -7.68
C ALA A 449 -2.13 2.37 -7.60
N ALA A 450 -2.88 3.15 -8.39
CA ALA A 450 -2.81 4.61 -8.38
C ALA A 450 -3.56 5.25 -7.21
N GLY A 451 -4.31 4.49 -6.39
CA GLY A 451 -5.01 4.99 -5.19
C GLY A 451 -6.54 5.10 -5.29
N LEU A 452 -7.19 4.49 -6.31
CA LEU A 452 -8.66 4.40 -6.35
C LEU A 452 -9.14 3.24 -5.45
N ASP A 453 -10.13 3.51 -4.58
CA ASP A 453 -10.76 2.49 -3.73
C ASP A 453 -11.69 1.58 -4.54
N VAL A 454 -11.11 0.55 -5.14
CA VAL A 454 -11.84 -0.40 -6.01
C VAL A 454 -12.78 -1.31 -5.21
N ASP A 455 -12.47 -1.60 -3.95
CA ASP A 455 -13.23 -2.56 -3.12
C ASP A 455 -14.56 -1.99 -2.61
N GLU A 456 -14.74 -0.67 -2.61
CA GLU A 456 -15.97 0.01 -2.16
C GLU A 456 -16.94 0.35 -3.31
N VAL A 457 -16.52 0.13 -4.55
CA VAL A 457 -17.29 0.50 -5.76
C VAL A 457 -17.96 -0.73 -6.35
N ASP A 458 -19.26 -0.61 -6.66
CA ASP A 458 -20.02 -1.67 -7.33
C ASP A 458 -19.38 -2.09 -8.68
N GLU A 459 -19.48 -3.38 -9.03
CA GLU A 459 -18.81 -3.93 -10.22
C GLU A 459 -19.28 -3.29 -11.53
N GLU A 460 -20.57 -2.92 -11.65
CA GLU A 460 -21.10 -2.24 -12.83
C GLU A 460 -20.58 -0.80 -12.93
N GLN A 461 -20.55 -0.09 -11.80
CA GLN A 461 -19.98 1.25 -11.72
C GLN A 461 -18.48 1.23 -12.05
N LEU A 462 -17.74 0.23 -11.58
CA LEU A 462 -16.32 0.08 -11.87
C LEU A 462 -16.05 -0.15 -13.38
N ARG A 463 -16.90 -0.94 -14.06
CA ARG A 463 -16.83 -1.11 -15.52
C ARG A 463 -17.13 0.20 -16.26
N LEU A 464 -18.10 0.98 -15.79
CA LEU A 464 -18.40 2.30 -16.34
C LEU A 464 -17.20 3.26 -16.20
N ILE A 465 -16.56 3.30 -15.03
CA ILE A 465 -15.34 4.09 -14.80
C ILE A 465 -14.24 3.68 -15.79
N VAL A 466 -14.01 2.38 -15.97
CA VAL A 466 -13.00 1.88 -16.93
C VAL A 466 -13.34 2.28 -18.36
N ARG A 467 -14.61 2.20 -18.76
CA ARG A 467 -15.08 2.63 -20.08
C ARG A 467 -14.87 4.13 -20.29
N ASN A 468 -15.34 4.95 -19.37
CA ASN A 468 -15.26 6.41 -19.44
C ASN A 468 -13.80 6.89 -19.42
N ARG A 469 -12.93 6.24 -18.64
CA ARG A 469 -11.49 6.53 -18.67
C ARG A 469 -10.89 6.21 -20.04
N ARG A 470 -11.23 5.06 -20.66
CA ARG A 470 -10.71 4.69 -21.99
C ARG A 470 -11.15 5.64 -23.09
N VAL A 471 -12.44 5.99 -23.12
CA VAL A 471 -13.00 6.92 -24.10
C VAL A 471 -12.41 8.31 -23.87
N GLY A 472 -12.51 8.80 -22.64
CA GLY A 472 -12.04 10.13 -22.26
C GLY A 472 -10.54 10.35 -22.44
N THR A 473 -9.68 9.34 -22.23
CA THR A 473 -8.25 9.46 -22.56
C THR A 473 -8.04 9.68 -24.06
N LYS A 474 -8.72 8.94 -24.94
CA LYS A 474 -8.56 9.12 -26.39
C LYS A 474 -9.04 10.49 -26.84
N GLU A 475 -10.14 10.95 -26.27
CA GLU A 475 -10.70 12.25 -26.55
C GLU A 475 -9.80 13.39 -26.06
N ALA A 476 -9.21 13.26 -24.88
CA ALA A 476 -8.17 14.17 -24.41
C ALA A 476 -6.91 14.14 -25.31
N GLU A 477 -6.44 12.96 -25.74
CA GLU A 477 -5.32 12.84 -26.70
C GLU A 477 -5.60 13.61 -27.99
N ARG A 478 -6.83 13.50 -28.53
CA ARG A 478 -7.23 14.21 -29.74
C ARG A 478 -7.24 15.72 -29.52
N TYR A 479 -7.88 16.18 -28.45
CA TYR A 479 -7.97 17.59 -28.10
C TYR A 479 -6.59 18.24 -27.94
N PHE A 480 -5.69 17.61 -27.16
CA PHE A 480 -4.34 18.15 -26.99
C PHE A 480 -3.53 18.07 -28.29
N GLY A 481 -3.78 17.08 -29.15
CA GLY A 481 -3.21 17.03 -30.50
C GLY A 481 -3.60 18.26 -31.34
N GLU A 482 -4.90 18.54 -31.41
CA GLU A 482 -5.43 19.71 -32.13
C GLU A 482 -4.95 21.04 -31.53
N LEU A 483 -4.79 21.09 -30.20
CA LEU A 483 -4.24 22.25 -29.48
C LEU A 483 -2.80 22.58 -29.89
N TYR A 484 -2.00 21.58 -30.28
CA TYR A 484 -0.64 21.80 -30.79
C TYR A 484 -0.61 22.21 -32.27
N GLU A 485 -1.66 21.90 -33.03
CA GLU A 485 -1.78 22.22 -34.46
C GLU A 485 -2.43 23.58 -34.72
N THR A 486 -3.20 24.10 -33.76
CA THR A 486 -3.91 25.38 -33.87
C THR A 486 -3.20 26.48 -33.08
N GLU A 487 -3.12 27.69 -33.64
CA GLU A 487 -2.78 28.90 -32.87
C GLU A 487 -4.00 29.29 -32.02
N GLY A 488 -4.15 28.66 -30.86
CA GLY A 488 -5.23 28.95 -29.91
C GLY A 488 -5.05 30.31 -29.24
N GLY A 489 -6.17 30.98 -28.91
CA GLY A 489 -6.16 32.20 -28.12
C GLY A 489 -5.55 31.97 -26.73
N VAL A 490 -4.64 32.86 -26.33
CA VAL A 490 -3.93 32.81 -25.06
C VAL A 490 -4.85 33.26 -23.94
N LEU A 491 -5.10 32.40 -22.95
CA LEU A 491 -5.84 32.77 -21.74
C LEU A 491 -5.13 33.91 -21.02
N THR A 492 -5.91 34.86 -20.52
CA THR A 492 -5.36 35.93 -19.66
C THR A 492 -4.98 35.40 -18.27
N ALA A 493 -5.72 34.39 -17.80
CA ALA A 493 -5.44 33.72 -16.54
C ALA A 493 -4.12 32.92 -16.56
N PRO A 494 -3.37 32.88 -15.44
CA PRO A 494 -2.24 31.99 -15.28
C PRO A 494 -2.69 30.52 -15.21
N VAL A 495 -1.91 29.62 -15.82
CA VAL A 495 -2.12 28.17 -15.70
C VAL A 495 -1.12 27.60 -14.69
N ILE A 496 -1.64 26.94 -13.66
CA ILE A 496 -0.86 26.36 -12.56
C ILE A 496 -1.05 24.85 -12.59
N ALA A 497 -0.01 24.13 -13.01
CA ALA A 497 0.02 22.68 -12.93
C ALA A 497 0.17 22.22 -11.47
N VAL A 498 -0.61 21.23 -11.04
CA VAL A 498 -0.53 20.63 -9.72
C VAL A 498 -0.12 19.17 -9.86
N CYS A 499 1.06 18.82 -9.36
CA CYS A 499 1.69 17.52 -9.56
C CYS A 499 1.94 16.82 -8.22
N GLY A 500 1.81 15.50 -8.20
CA GLY A 500 2.34 14.68 -7.11
C GLY A 500 3.78 14.28 -7.43
N ASP A 501 4.70 14.39 -6.47
CA ASP A 501 6.11 13.98 -6.65
C ASP A 501 6.27 12.49 -7.01
N ARG A 502 5.26 11.67 -6.69
CA ARG A 502 5.22 10.23 -6.99
C ARG A 502 4.25 9.86 -8.11
N ASP A 503 3.64 10.83 -8.79
CA ASP A 503 2.70 10.58 -9.88
C ASP A 503 3.45 10.35 -11.22
N PRO A 504 3.40 9.13 -11.81
CA PRO A 504 4.04 8.85 -13.08
C PRO A 504 3.45 9.64 -14.25
N ALA A 505 2.20 10.11 -14.15
CA ALA A 505 1.56 10.91 -15.20
C ALA A 505 2.16 12.31 -15.33
N THR A 506 2.90 12.78 -14.30
CA THR A 506 3.51 14.10 -14.23
C THR A 506 5.04 14.04 -14.16
N GLU A 507 5.67 12.97 -14.65
CA GLU A 507 7.13 12.93 -14.77
C GLU A 507 7.67 14.11 -15.58
N PHE A 508 8.90 14.54 -15.23
CA PHE A 508 9.58 15.69 -15.82
C PHE A 508 8.78 16.99 -15.65
N TYR A 509 8.06 17.14 -14.54
CA TYR A 509 7.23 18.31 -14.26
C TYR A 509 8.04 19.62 -14.29
N GLU A 510 9.34 19.58 -13.99
CA GLU A 510 10.26 20.72 -14.03
C GLU A 510 10.46 21.29 -15.44
N GLU A 511 10.24 20.47 -16.46
CA GLU A 511 10.34 20.85 -17.87
C GLU A 511 8.96 21.03 -18.49
N ARG A 512 8.08 20.04 -18.28
CA ARG A 512 6.82 19.87 -18.99
C ARG A 512 5.75 20.89 -18.63
N PHE A 513 5.83 21.55 -17.47
CA PHE A 513 4.86 22.60 -17.14
C PHE A 513 4.89 23.77 -18.12
N ARG A 514 6.03 24.01 -18.79
CA ARG A 514 6.17 25.02 -19.84
C ARG A 514 5.36 24.68 -21.10
N GLU A 515 4.94 23.43 -21.28
CA GLU A 515 4.03 23.05 -22.37
C GLU A 515 2.70 23.82 -22.28
N TRP A 516 2.31 24.30 -21.09
CA TRP A 516 1.11 25.12 -20.90
C TRP A 516 1.20 26.52 -21.52
N HIS A 517 2.38 26.98 -21.96
CA HIS A 517 2.51 28.23 -22.73
C HIS A 517 1.70 28.22 -24.03
N ARG A 518 1.22 27.06 -24.49
CA ARG A 518 0.29 26.95 -25.60
C ARG A 518 -1.08 27.57 -25.35
N ILE A 519 -1.47 27.76 -24.09
CA ILE A 519 -2.77 28.30 -23.71
C ILE A 519 -2.70 29.47 -22.74
N THR A 520 -1.53 29.86 -22.25
CA THR A 520 -1.38 31.00 -21.32
C THR A 520 -0.02 31.69 -21.48
N GLY A 521 0.03 32.98 -21.18
CA GLY A 521 1.30 33.70 -21.06
C GLY A 521 2.06 33.39 -19.77
N THR A 522 1.40 32.84 -18.74
CA THR A 522 2.03 32.55 -17.44
C THR A 522 1.76 31.11 -17.02
N ALA A 523 2.80 30.27 -17.05
CA ALA A 523 2.75 28.88 -16.62
C ALA A 523 3.51 28.69 -15.31
N ALA A 524 2.94 27.95 -14.37
CA ALA A 524 3.59 27.60 -13.11
C ALA A 524 3.35 26.12 -12.76
N VAL A 525 4.16 25.57 -11.85
CA VAL A 525 4.00 24.21 -11.36
C VAL A 525 4.18 24.13 -9.85
N VAL A 526 3.22 23.51 -9.19
CA VAL A 526 3.22 23.18 -7.77
C VAL A 526 3.36 21.68 -7.61
N VAL A 527 4.21 21.26 -6.67
CA VAL A 527 4.48 19.85 -6.40
C VAL A 527 4.09 19.54 -4.96
N LEU A 528 3.27 18.50 -4.77
CA LEU A 528 2.95 17.93 -3.45
C LEU A 528 3.97 16.83 -3.11
N ASP A 529 4.61 16.96 -1.94
CA ASP A 529 5.61 16.00 -1.47
C ASP A 529 4.98 14.62 -1.27
N GLU A 530 5.67 13.59 -1.77
CA GLU A 530 5.30 12.17 -1.68
C GLU A 530 3.88 11.80 -2.16
N ALA A 531 3.17 12.71 -2.85
CA ALA A 531 1.83 12.45 -3.35
C ALA A 531 1.86 11.74 -4.72
N GLY A 532 0.95 10.79 -4.97
CA GLY A 532 0.74 10.24 -6.31
C GLY A 532 -0.55 10.76 -6.95
N HIS A 533 -1.13 10.02 -7.89
CA HIS A 533 -2.07 10.56 -8.88
C HIS A 533 -3.37 11.10 -8.25
N PHE A 534 -3.96 10.42 -7.27
CA PHE A 534 -5.25 10.82 -6.68
C PHE A 534 -5.10 11.72 -5.45
N PHE A 535 -4.10 12.62 -5.45
CA PHE A 535 -3.87 13.58 -4.37
C PHE A 535 -5.10 14.46 -4.04
N LEU A 536 -6.01 14.67 -5.00
CA LEU A 536 -7.25 15.42 -4.77
C LEU A 536 -8.15 14.85 -3.66
N LYS A 537 -8.03 13.54 -3.38
CA LYS A 537 -8.82 12.85 -2.37
C LYS A 537 -8.12 12.85 -1.02
N TYR A 538 -6.81 12.58 -1.02
CA TYR A 538 -6.03 12.31 0.20
C TYR A 538 -5.24 13.53 0.71
N ARG A 539 -5.05 14.55 -0.12
CA ARG A 539 -4.31 15.80 0.17
C ARG A 539 -5.19 17.02 -0.10
N ALA A 540 -6.47 16.91 0.24
CA ALA A 540 -7.50 17.91 -0.07
C ALA A 540 -7.24 19.27 0.62
N ARG A 541 -6.63 19.27 1.81
CA ARG A 541 -6.28 20.50 2.52
C ARG A 541 -5.17 21.26 1.82
N GLU A 542 -4.06 20.59 1.50
CA GLU A 542 -2.98 21.21 0.74
C GLU A 542 -3.45 21.66 -0.64
N LEU A 543 -4.31 20.88 -1.29
CA LEU A 543 -4.93 21.30 -2.55
C LEU A 543 -5.80 22.57 -2.36
N ALA A 544 -6.59 22.67 -1.30
CA ALA A 544 -7.38 23.88 -1.00
C ALA A 544 -6.47 25.11 -0.81
N ASP A 545 -5.36 24.98 -0.07
CA ASP A 545 -4.38 26.06 0.11
C ASP A 545 -3.77 26.50 -1.23
N ILE A 546 -3.44 25.53 -2.09
CA ILE A 546 -2.89 25.79 -3.43
C ILE A 546 -3.89 26.56 -4.30
N LEU A 547 -5.14 26.08 -4.36
CA LEU A 547 -6.20 26.64 -5.21
C LEU A 547 -6.61 28.05 -4.76
N THR A 548 -6.51 28.36 -3.47
CA THR A 548 -6.93 29.66 -2.92
C THR A 548 -5.80 30.68 -2.80
N GLY A 549 -4.54 30.22 -2.69
CA GLY A 549 -3.40 31.08 -2.34
C GLY A 549 -2.36 31.32 -3.44
N VAL A 550 -2.04 30.33 -4.29
CA VAL A 550 -0.86 30.42 -5.17
C VAL A 550 -1.00 31.52 -6.21
N HIS A 551 -2.13 31.58 -6.93
CA HIS A 551 -2.37 32.59 -7.96
C HIS A 551 -2.32 34.03 -7.42
N ARG A 552 -2.81 34.27 -6.19
CA ARG A 552 -2.72 35.57 -5.52
C ARG A 552 -1.27 35.96 -5.23
N SER A 553 -0.44 34.98 -4.87
CA SER A 553 0.99 35.17 -4.63
C SER A 553 1.71 35.56 -5.92
N LEU A 554 1.39 34.87 -7.02
CA LEU A 554 1.95 35.17 -8.35
C LEU A 554 1.56 36.56 -8.84
N ALA A 555 0.33 37.00 -8.54
CA ALA A 555 -0.15 38.35 -8.86
C ALA A 555 0.52 39.44 -8.00
N ALA A 556 0.84 39.13 -6.73
CA ALA A 556 1.50 40.05 -5.81
C ALA A 556 3.04 40.11 -5.95
N GLY A 557 3.65 39.20 -6.71
CA GLY A 557 5.11 39.08 -6.79
C GLY A 557 5.75 38.45 -5.54
N GLU A 558 4.98 37.67 -4.78
CA GLU A 558 5.41 37.05 -3.53
C GLU A 558 5.70 35.54 -3.69
N GLU A 559 6.05 35.07 -4.90
CA GLU A 559 6.29 33.65 -5.19
C GLU A 559 7.37 32.99 -4.32
N ALA A 560 8.35 33.77 -3.84
CA ALA A 560 9.44 33.27 -2.99
C ALA A 560 8.95 32.63 -1.68
N ARG A 561 7.75 32.99 -1.20
CA ARG A 561 7.16 32.41 0.02
C ARG A 561 6.78 30.93 -0.12
N HIS A 562 6.69 30.45 -1.37
CA HIS A 562 6.35 29.07 -1.70
C HIS A 562 7.56 28.25 -2.16
N HIS A 563 8.78 28.76 -1.94
CA HIS A 563 9.99 27.98 -2.19
C HIS A 563 10.08 26.77 -1.28
N ARG A 564 10.76 25.74 -1.77
CA ARG A 564 10.95 24.51 -1.02
C ARG A 564 11.80 24.78 0.23
N THR A 565 11.22 24.50 1.39
CA THR A 565 11.91 24.48 2.69
C THR A 565 11.99 23.06 3.24
N ASP A 566 12.89 22.84 4.20
CA ASP A 566 12.90 21.61 4.97
C ASP A 566 11.58 21.49 5.75
N GLY A 567 10.83 20.41 5.51
CA GLY A 567 9.50 20.19 6.10
C GLY A 567 8.31 20.62 5.22
N ALA A 568 8.53 21.26 4.07
CA ALA A 568 7.44 21.65 3.18
C ALA A 568 6.65 20.43 2.65
N THR A 569 5.33 20.45 2.82
CA THR A 569 4.42 19.39 2.34
C THR A 569 4.02 19.56 0.86
N TRP A 570 4.26 20.76 0.32
CA TRP A 570 4.17 21.14 -1.08
C TRP A 570 5.02 22.40 -1.33
N TRP A 571 5.40 22.67 -2.58
CA TRP A 571 6.11 23.90 -2.95
C TRP A 571 5.84 24.31 -4.41
N LEU A 572 6.09 25.59 -4.72
CA LEU A 572 6.13 26.08 -6.09
C LEU A 572 7.48 25.67 -6.71
N ALA A 573 7.45 24.72 -7.65
CA ALA A 573 8.65 24.16 -8.26
C ALA A 573 9.14 24.93 -9.49
N GLY A 574 8.26 25.70 -10.14
CA GLY A 574 8.62 26.49 -11.32
C GLY A 574 7.57 27.54 -11.68
N LEU A 575 8.05 28.63 -12.27
CA LEU A 575 7.27 29.73 -12.82
C LEU A 575 7.92 30.18 -14.13
N SER A 576 7.12 30.45 -15.15
CA SER A 576 7.55 30.89 -16.47
C SER A 576 6.54 31.88 -17.05
N ARG A 577 7.02 33.04 -17.51
CA ARG A 577 6.21 34.11 -18.12
C ARG A 577 6.72 34.36 -19.55
N ASP A 578 5.86 34.24 -20.55
CA ASP A 578 6.19 34.54 -21.94
C ASP A 578 6.14 36.06 -22.16
N GLY A 579 7.31 36.70 -22.23
CA GLY A 579 7.44 38.12 -22.58
C GLY A 579 8.26 39.01 -21.62
N ALA A 580 9.50 38.63 -21.31
CA ALA A 580 10.63 39.53 -21.01
C ALA A 580 11.90 38.66 -20.89
N GLY A 581 13.07 39.24 -21.15
CA GLY A 581 14.33 38.53 -21.37
C GLY A 581 14.76 37.55 -20.28
N ALA A 582 15.63 36.63 -20.68
CA ALA A 582 16.30 35.70 -19.78
C ALA A 582 16.93 36.42 -18.57
N GLU A 583 16.48 36.08 -17.37
CA GLU A 583 17.27 36.21 -16.15
C GLU A 583 17.08 34.98 -15.27
N SER A 584 18.17 34.23 -15.14
CA SER A 584 18.43 33.35 -14.01
C SER A 584 18.61 34.19 -12.74
N VAL A 585 17.89 33.85 -11.68
CA VAL A 585 18.27 34.15 -10.28
C VAL A 585 17.92 32.89 -9.48
N ALA A 586 18.89 32.00 -9.27
CA ALA A 586 19.68 31.82 -8.03
C ALA A 586 18.82 31.28 -6.87
N GLY A 587 19.16 30.22 -6.15
CA GLY A 587 20.47 29.65 -5.85
C GLY A 587 20.37 29.20 -4.39
N VAL A 588 20.55 27.91 -4.14
CA VAL A 588 20.68 27.35 -2.78
C VAL A 588 22.00 27.88 -2.20
N PRO A 589 22.06 28.36 -0.95
CA PRO A 589 23.34 28.69 -0.35
C PRO A 589 24.09 27.38 -0.02
N GLU A 590 25.15 27.09 -0.76
CA GLU A 590 26.20 26.17 -0.34
C GLU A 590 27.27 26.98 0.40
N ASP A 591 27.45 26.66 1.68
CA ASP A 591 28.52 27.21 2.51
C ASP A 591 29.90 26.77 2.01
N ALA A 592 30.81 27.72 2.06
CA ALA A 592 32.20 27.67 1.60
C ALA A 592 33.10 26.76 2.45
N ASN A 593 33.97 26.00 1.79
CA ASN A 593 35.44 26.15 1.89
C ASN A 593 36.14 25.08 1.05
N ASP A 594 36.83 25.50 -0.02
CA ASP A 594 38.29 25.40 -0.11
C ASP A 594 38.73 25.82 -1.52
N ALA A 595 39.66 26.77 -1.53
CA ALA A 595 40.17 27.44 -2.71
C ALA A 595 41.36 26.69 -3.36
N GLU A 596 41.64 27.13 -4.60
CA GLU A 596 42.90 27.00 -5.35
C GLU A 596 43.18 25.67 -6.09
N GLU A 597 43.10 25.66 -7.44
CA GLU A 597 44.18 26.04 -8.37
C GLU A 597 43.81 25.85 -9.87
N ALA A 598 44.26 26.84 -10.68
CA ALA A 598 44.78 26.74 -12.05
C ALA A 598 43.89 26.49 -13.32
N LYS A 599 43.57 27.64 -13.94
CA LYS A 599 43.53 28.00 -15.39
C LYS A 599 44.18 27.08 -16.45
N ALA A 600 43.55 27.11 -17.65
CA ALA A 600 44.11 27.20 -19.04
C ALA A 600 43.34 26.24 -20.00
N ALA A 601 42.98 26.48 -21.27
CA ALA A 601 43.18 27.57 -22.24
C ALA A 601 42.26 27.34 -23.48
N GLY A 602 41.79 28.44 -24.08
CA GLY A 602 41.72 28.77 -25.53
C GLY A 602 41.11 27.86 -26.64
N PRO A 603 40.37 28.43 -27.63
CA PRO A 603 39.65 27.75 -28.73
C PRO A 603 40.49 27.58 -30.02
N PRO A 604 40.02 26.96 -31.14
CA PRO A 604 39.49 27.80 -32.25
C PRO A 604 38.53 27.16 -33.32
N ARG A 605 37.74 28.06 -33.94
CA ARG A 605 37.37 28.33 -35.37
C ARG A 605 36.87 27.27 -36.40
N ARG A 606 35.85 27.75 -37.16
CA ARG A 606 35.22 27.32 -38.43
C ARG A 606 36.09 27.47 -39.68
N GLN A 607 35.79 26.68 -40.75
CA GLN A 607 35.63 27.16 -42.14
C GLN A 607 34.94 26.13 -43.09
N ASP A 608 33.92 26.64 -43.83
CA ASP A 608 33.41 26.40 -45.22
C ASP A 608 34.15 25.40 -46.16
N ARG A 609 33.63 24.77 -47.24
CA ARG A 609 32.43 24.89 -48.12
C ARG A 609 32.34 23.69 -49.12
N SER A 610 31.12 23.45 -49.65
CA SER A 610 30.69 23.01 -51.01
C SER A 610 30.90 21.57 -51.55
N GLY A 611 29.77 20.95 -51.99
CA GLY A 611 29.68 19.89 -53.02
C GLY A 611 28.49 18.90 -52.89
N THR A 612 27.30 19.23 -53.42
CA THR A 612 26.10 18.36 -53.56
C THR A 612 26.13 17.53 -54.87
N PRO A 613 25.18 16.59 -55.17
CA PRO A 613 24.21 15.85 -54.33
C PRO A 613 24.09 14.33 -54.66
N GLY A 614 23.63 13.51 -53.71
CA GLY A 614 22.91 12.27 -54.04
C GLY A 614 23.04 11.08 -53.07
N LYS A 615 21.92 10.79 -52.41
CA LYS A 615 21.41 9.48 -51.90
C LYS A 615 21.43 9.24 -50.37
N SER A 616 20.19 9.04 -49.88
CA SER A 616 19.75 8.34 -48.66
C SER A 616 20.29 8.84 -47.32
N GLY A 617 19.65 9.88 -46.78
CA GLY A 617 19.64 10.16 -45.35
C GLY A 617 18.71 9.19 -44.63
N THR A 618 19.23 8.48 -43.63
CA THR A 618 18.46 7.70 -42.68
C THR A 618 18.09 8.62 -41.50
N PRO A 619 16.81 8.78 -41.13
CA PRO A 619 16.44 9.68 -40.04
C PRO A 619 16.71 9.04 -38.68
N GLY A 620 17.39 9.79 -37.80
CA GLY A 620 17.58 9.46 -36.40
C GLY A 620 16.25 9.35 -35.67
N ARG A 621 16.04 8.20 -35.02
CA ARG A 621 14.84 7.88 -34.22
C ARG A 621 14.96 8.48 -32.81
N SER A 622 14.31 9.62 -32.56
CA SER A 622 13.84 9.99 -31.22
C SER A 622 12.49 9.30 -30.97
N GLY A 623 12.53 8.05 -30.52
CA GLY A 623 11.33 7.26 -30.25
C GLY A 623 10.84 7.45 -28.82
N THR A 624 9.79 8.25 -28.61
CA THR A 624 8.94 8.19 -27.42
C THR A 624 8.30 6.79 -27.34
N ARG A 625 8.74 6.01 -26.35
CA ARG A 625 8.47 4.56 -26.24
C ARG A 625 7.11 4.30 -25.58
N ARG A 626 6.25 3.49 -26.23
CA ARG A 626 5.00 2.98 -25.63
C ARG A 626 5.22 2.31 -24.25
N PRO A 627 4.36 2.55 -23.25
CA PRO A 627 4.45 1.93 -21.93
C PRO A 627 4.23 0.41 -22.03
N VAL A 628 5.12 -0.35 -21.38
CA VAL A 628 5.19 -1.82 -21.46
C VAL A 628 4.32 -2.43 -20.36
N ARG A 629 3.49 -3.44 -20.70
CA ARG A 629 2.54 -4.04 -19.76
C ARG A 629 3.09 -5.31 -19.07
N PRO A 630 2.71 -5.60 -17.82
CA PRO A 630 2.95 -6.90 -17.22
C PRO A 630 2.22 -7.99 -18.02
N THR A 631 2.92 -9.03 -18.47
CA THR A 631 2.32 -10.19 -19.13
C THR A 631 3.07 -11.45 -18.76
N MET A 632 2.34 -12.56 -18.64
CA MET A 632 2.95 -13.87 -18.36
C MET A 632 3.99 -14.27 -19.43
N GLY A 633 3.78 -13.88 -20.69
CA GLY A 633 4.74 -14.13 -21.77
C GLY A 633 6.09 -13.42 -21.59
N ARG A 634 6.10 -12.17 -21.09
CA ARG A 634 7.35 -11.45 -20.78
C ARG A 634 8.08 -12.08 -19.61
N PHE A 635 7.31 -12.43 -18.57
CA PHE A 635 7.84 -13.15 -17.42
C PHE A 635 8.47 -14.48 -17.84
N LEU A 636 7.77 -15.30 -18.64
CA LEU A 636 8.28 -16.58 -19.13
C LEU A 636 9.55 -16.40 -19.96
N ALA A 637 9.61 -15.41 -20.85
CA ALA A 637 10.81 -15.15 -21.64
C ALA A 637 12.03 -14.87 -20.75
N ILE A 638 11.92 -13.91 -19.81
CA ILE A 638 13.00 -13.58 -18.87
C ILE A 638 13.31 -14.76 -17.96
N ALA A 639 12.28 -15.42 -17.42
CA ALA A 639 12.44 -16.59 -16.57
C ALA A 639 13.30 -17.65 -17.27
N THR A 640 12.97 -18.04 -18.50
CA THR A 640 13.75 -19.04 -19.24
C THR A 640 15.23 -18.66 -19.37
N GLY A 641 15.52 -17.39 -19.71
CA GLY A 641 16.90 -16.90 -19.79
C GLY A 641 17.64 -16.98 -18.44
N GLN A 642 17.04 -16.45 -17.38
CA GLN A 642 17.62 -16.46 -16.04
C GLN A 642 17.82 -17.89 -15.51
N GLN A 643 16.87 -18.79 -15.78
CA GLN A 643 16.96 -20.18 -15.36
C GLN A 643 18.09 -20.93 -16.05
N LEU A 644 18.29 -20.69 -17.35
CA LEU A 644 19.41 -21.30 -18.08
C LEU A 644 20.76 -20.88 -17.48
N SER A 645 20.92 -19.59 -17.14
CA SER A 645 22.15 -19.11 -16.48
C SER A 645 22.36 -19.67 -15.06
N MET A 646 21.28 -19.84 -14.29
CA MET A 646 21.37 -20.44 -12.96
C MET A 646 21.77 -21.93 -13.01
N ILE A 647 21.31 -22.68 -14.03
CA ILE A 647 21.76 -24.06 -14.25
C ILE A 647 23.26 -24.09 -14.59
N GLY A 648 23.72 -23.19 -15.46
CA GLY A 648 25.14 -23.05 -15.80
C GLY A 648 26.00 -22.83 -14.56
N SER A 649 25.66 -21.83 -13.74
CA SER A 649 26.41 -21.51 -12.52
C SER A 649 26.40 -22.65 -11.52
N ALA A 650 25.28 -23.36 -11.37
CA ALA A 650 25.19 -24.52 -10.48
C ALA A 650 26.10 -25.68 -10.93
N LEU A 651 26.25 -25.91 -12.24
CA LEU A 651 27.22 -26.88 -12.77
C LEU A 651 28.65 -26.46 -12.45
N THR A 652 28.98 -25.18 -12.60
CA THR A 652 30.32 -24.65 -12.28
C THR A 652 30.63 -24.72 -10.78
N GLU A 653 29.70 -24.29 -9.92
CA GLU A 653 29.82 -24.38 -8.47
C GLU A 653 30.00 -25.82 -7.98
N PHE A 654 29.45 -26.80 -8.70
CA PHE A 654 29.63 -28.22 -8.40
C PHE A 654 30.96 -28.78 -8.94
N ALA A 655 31.33 -28.44 -10.18
CA ALA A 655 32.49 -29.00 -10.86
C ALA A 655 33.83 -28.45 -10.35
N LEU A 656 33.88 -27.15 -10.01
CA LEU A 656 35.13 -26.49 -9.65
C LEU A 656 35.75 -27.04 -8.34
N PRO A 657 34.99 -27.27 -7.24
CA PRO A 657 35.55 -27.90 -6.04
C PRO A 657 36.07 -29.31 -6.27
N ILE A 658 35.38 -30.09 -7.11
CA ILE A 658 35.83 -31.45 -7.48
C ILE A 658 37.13 -31.37 -8.27
N TRP A 659 37.23 -30.46 -9.24
CA TRP A 659 38.45 -30.26 -10.00
C TRP A 659 39.64 -29.85 -9.11
N VAL A 660 39.43 -28.91 -8.17
CA VAL A 660 40.47 -28.51 -7.20
C VAL A 660 40.90 -29.69 -6.33
N TYR A 661 39.96 -30.52 -5.85
CA TYR A 661 40.29 -31.72 -5.10
C TYR A 661 41.10 -32.73 -5.92
N LEU A 662 40.74 -32.95 -7.18
CA LEU A 662 41.49 -33.85 -8.07
C LEU A 662 42.92 -33.36 -8.33
N GLN A 663 43.15 -32.05 -8.33
CA GLN A 663 44.49 -31.46 -8.50
C GLN A 663 45.34 -31.49 -7.22
N THR A 664 44.70 -31.35 -6.05
CA THR A 664 45.41 -31.05 -4.79
C THR A 664 45.38 -32.18 -3.78
N GLY A 665 44.43 -33.11 -3.88
CA GLY A 665 44.14 -34.14 -2.89
C GLY A 665 43.60 -33.59 -1.55
N SER A 666 43.33 -32.29 -1.43
CA SER A 666 42.99 -31.64 -0.17
C SER A 666 41.50 -31.44 0.01
N LEU A 667 40.90 -32.19 0.95
CA LEU A 667 39.51 -31.98 1.38
C LEU A 667 39.29 -30.61 2.05
N PHE A 668 40.33 -30.07 2.68
CA PHE A 668 40.28 -28.72 3.27
C PHE A 668 40.10 -27.65 2.19
N GLN A 669 40.85 -27.73 1.10
CA GLN A 669 40.73 -26.77 -0.01
C GLN A 669 39.39 -26.90 -0.75
N LEU A 670 38.85 -28.11 -0.87
CA LEU A 670 37.48 -28.33 -1.37
C LEU A 670 36.43 -27.62 -0.49
N GLY A 671 36.52 -27.79 0.83
CA GLY A 671 35.61 -27.16 1.78
C GLY A 671 35.74 -25.63 1.80
N LEU A 672 36.97 -25.11 1.73
CA LEU A 672 37.24 -23.68 1.66
C LEU A 672 36.65 -23.07 0.38
N LEU A 673 36.76 -23.75 -0.77
CA LEU A 673 36.23 -23.24 -2.03
C LEU A 673 34.69 -23.17 -2.01
N ALA A 674 34.03 -24.16 -1.42
CA ALA A 674 32.59 -24.14 -1.20
C ALA A 674 32.16 -22.96 -0.31
N ALA A 675 32.94 -22.63 0.72
CA ALA A 675 32.68 -21.45 1.57
C ALA A 675 32.81 -20.13 0.81
N PHE A 676 33.84 -20.00 -0.05
CA PHE A 676 34.03 -18.82 -0.91
C PHE A 676 32.93 -18.68 -1.99
N GLY A 677 32.26 -19.77 -2.37
CA GLY A 677 31.06 -19.71 -3.22
C GLY A 677 29.80 -19.20 -2.50
N LEU A 678 29.79 -19.20 -1.16
CA LEU A 678 28.61 -18.87 -0.35
C LEU A 678 28.72 -17.50 0.34
N VAL A 679 29.82 -17.26 1.05
CA VAL A 679 29.96 -16.16 2.01
C VAL A 679 29.95 -14.77 1.35
N PRO A 680 30.66 -14.51 0.24
CA PRO A 680 30.65 -13.20 -0.40
C PRO A 680 29.25 -12.76 -0.83
N GLY A 681 28.45 -13.67 -1.39
CA GLY A 681 27.06 -13.40 -1.76
C GLY A 681 26.18 -13.05 -0.55
N ILE A 682 26.37 -13.72 0.59
CA ILE A 682 25.64 -13.41 1.83
C ILE A 682 25.97 -11.99 2.33
N VAL A 683 27.26 -11.63 2.32
CA VAL A 683 27.74 -10.32 2.79
C VAL A 683 27.24 -9.18 1.89
N VAL A 684 27.19 -9.40 0.58
CA VAL A 684 26.80 -8.39 -0.41
C VAL A 684 25.27 -8.30 -0.60
N ALA A 685 24.51 -9.33 -0.22
CA ALA A 685 23.05 -9.37 -0.44
C ALA A 685 22.31 -8.10 0.05
N PRO A 686 22.56 -7.54 1.27
CA PRO A 686 21.91 -6.30 1.69
C PRO A 686 22.20 -5.10 0.79
N LEU A 687 23.44 -4.98 0.29
CA LEU A 687 23.82 -3.95 -0.66
C LEU A 687 23.08 -4.14 -1.99
N ALA A 688 23.02 -5.38 -2.48
CA ALA A 688 22.24 -5.71 -3.68
C ALA A 688 20.77 -5.33 -3.53
N GLY A 689 20.16 -5.60 -2.37
CA GLY A 689 18.78 -5.21 -2.07
C GLY A 689 18.54 -3.70 -2.14
N ALA A 690 19.46 -2.90 -1.60
CA ALA A 690 19.39 -1.44 -1.67
C ALA A 690 19.54 -0.92 -3.11
N VAL A 691 20.52 -1.43 -3.85
CA VAL A 691 20.75 -1.05 -5.26
C VAL A 691 19.56 -1.40 -6.15
N VAL A 692 18.92 -2.56 -5.92
CA VAL A 692 17.73 -3.02 -6.66
C VAL A 692 16.50 -2.16 -6.37
N ASP A 693 16.34 -1.67 -5.15
CA ASP A 693 15.21 -0.80 -4.79
C ASP A 693 15.42 0.65 -5.29
N ARG A 694 16.67 1.08 -5.52
CA ARG A 694 17.03 2.42 -6.03
C ARG A 694 17.02 2.50 -7.57
N GLY A 695 17.50 1.45 -8.23
CA GLY A 695 17.72 1.41 -9.67
C GLY A 695 16.61 0.69 -10.45
N ASP A 696 16.69 0.79 -11.77
CA ASP A 696 15.89 -0.05 -12.67
C ASP A 696 16.30 -1.53 -12.46
N ARG A 697 15.37 -2.35 -11.97
CA ARG A 697 15.58 -3.79 -11.70
C ARG A 697 16.14 -4.52 -12.91
N ARG A 698 15.73 -4.13 -14.12
CA ARG A 698 16.26 -4.70 -15.37
C ARG A 698 17.74 -4.40 -15.54
N ARG A 699 18.17 -3.18 -15.23
CA ARG A 699 19.59 -2.79 -15.33
C ARG A 699 20.42 -3.55 -14.30
N VAL A 700 19.97 -3.63 -13.06
CA VAL A 700 20.71 -4.35 -12.01
C VAL A 700 20.83 -5.84 -12.35
N MET A 701 19.75 -6.46 -12.84
CA MET A 701 19.78 -7.84 -13.33
C MET A 701 20.78 -8.01 -14.49
N LEU A 702 20.78 -7.08 -15.45
CA LEU A 702 21.72 -7.11 -16.58
C LEU A 702 23.19 -6.97 -16.14
N TRP A 703 23.48 -6.06 -15.20
CA TRP A 703 24.83 -5.92 -14.66
C TRP A 703 25.28 -7.19 -13.91
N GLY A 704 24.37 -7.82 -13.17
CA GLY A 704 24.62 -9.11 -12.52
C GLY A 704 24.92 -10.22 -13.53
N ASP A 705 24.09 -10.35 -14.57
CA ASP A 705 24.27 -11.35 -15.65
C ASP A 705 25.62 -11.15 -16.37
N VAL A 706 25.97 -9.91 -16.71
CA VAL A 706 27.22 -9.58 -17.40
C VAL A 706 28.43 -9.85 -16.49
N ALA A 707 28.38 -9.44 -15.23
CA ALA A 707 29.49 -9.66 -14.29
C ALA A 707 29.74 -11.16 -14.05
N ALA A 708 28.68 -11.95 -13.87
CA ALA A 708 28.78 -13.39 -13.74
C ALA A 708 29.32 -14.05 -15.03
N GLY A 709 28.78 -13.69 -16.19
CA GLY A 709 29.26 -14.18 -17.49
C GLY A 709 30.73 -13.84 -17.77
N LEU A 710 31.18 -12.63 -17.43
CA LEU A 710 32.59 -12.23 -17.54
C LEU A 710 33.49 -13.02 -16.59
N THR A 711 33.02 -13.29 -15.37
CA THR A 711 33.75 -14.13 -14.40
C THR A 711 33.94 -15.55 -14.95
N GLN A 712 32.89 -16.14 -15.54
CA GLN A 712 32.96 -17.45 -16.18
C GLN A 712 33.87 -17.45 -17.41
N ALA A 713 33.80 -16.40 -18.24
CA ALA A 713 34.66 -16.26 -19.41
C ALA A 713 36.15 -16.13 -19.02
N ALA A 714 36.46 -15.35 -17.97
CA ALA A 714 37.81 -15.25 -17.44
C ALA A 714 38.33 -16.60 -16.94
N MET A 715 37.49 -17.35 -16.20
CA MET A 715 37.85 -18.69 -15.73
C MET A 715 38.07 -19.67 -16.89
N LEU A 716 37.25 -19.60 -17.94
CA LEU A 716 37.42 -20.39 -19.17
C LEU A 716 38.74 -20.05 -19.88
N VAL A 717 39.08 -18.77 -20.03
CA VAL A 717 40.32 -18.33 -20.68
C VAL A 717 41.55 -18.84 -19.90
N LEU A 718 41.54 -18.73 -18.57
CA LEU A 718 42.62 -19.26 -17.72
C LEU A 718 42.74 -20.78 -17.84
N TYR A 719 41.61 -21.49 -17.90
CA TYR A 719 41.59 -22.94 -18.06
C TYR A 719 42.17 -23.37 -19.42
N LEU A 720 41.70 -22.76 -20.52
CA LEU A 720 42.17 -23.07 -21.87
C LEU A 720 43.64 -22.66 -22.09
N GLY A 721 44.09 -21.60 -21.44
CA GLY A 721 45.49 -21.15 -21.45
C GLY A 721 46.44 -21.99 -20.60
N GLY A 722 45.93 -22.96 -19.83
CA GLY A 722 46.73 -23.79 -18.93
C GLY A 722 47.31 -23.05 -17.71
N SER A 723 46.84 -21.84 -17.42
CA SER A 723 47.31 -20.98 -16.33
C SER A 723 46.36 -20.93 -15.13
N LEU A 724 45.30 -21.75 -15.12
CA LEU A 724 44.35 -21.81 -14.02
C LEU A 724 44.96 -22.46 -12.77
N GLU A 725 45.46 -21.62 -11.88
CA GLU A 725 45.87 -22.03 -10.52
C GLU A 725 44.73 -22.00 -9.51
N VAL A 726 44.88 -22.75 -8.41
CA VAL A 726 43.89 -22.90 -7.33
C VAL A 726 43.46 -21.56 -6.72
N TRP A 727 44.36 -20.57 -6.59
CA TRP A 727 43.99 -19.26 -6.04
C TRP A 727 43.04 -18.48 -6.95
N HIS A 728 43.15 -18.63 -8.27
CA HIS A 728 42.21 -18.03 -9.23
C HIS A 728 40.80 -18.55 -8.98
N CYS A 729 40.65 -19.84 -8.67
CA CYS A 729 39.34 -20.45 -8.38
C CYS A 729 38.64 -19.76 -7.20
N TYR A 730 39.36 -19.41 -6.12
CA TYR A 730 38.78 -18.69 -4.97
C TYR A 730 38.31 -17.28 -5.34
N VAL A 731 39.10 -16.55 -6.13
CA VAL A 731 38.72 -15.21 -6.59
C VAL A 731 37.51 -15.28 -7.51
N MET A 732 37.53 -16.16 -8.51
CA MET A 732 36.45 -16.29 -9.49
C MET A 732 35.15 -16.75 -8.84
N ILE A 733 35.18 -17.72 -7.93
CA ILE A 733 33.96 -18.18 -7.26
C ILE A 733 33.39 -17.12 -6.30
N SER A 734 34.23 -16.27 -5.72
CA SER A 734 33.78 -15.13 -4.90
C SER A 734 33.10 -14.05 -5.73
N LEU A 735 33.70 -13.70 -6.87
CA LEU A 735 33.12 -12.74 -7.81
C LEU A 735 31.81 -13.25 -8.40
N LEU A 736 31.74 -14.54 -8.71
CA LEU A 736 30.51 -15.21 -9.14
C LEU A 736 29.44 -15.11 -8.04
N SER A 737 29.79 -15.48 -6.80
CA SER A 737 28.88 -15.42 -5.65
C SER A 737 28.31 -14.01 -5.42
N ALA A 738 29.16 -12.98 -5.50
CA ALA A 738 28.73 -11.58 -5.40
C ALA A 738 27.81 -11.16 -6.56
N SER A 739 28.15 -11.54 -7.80
CA SER A 739 27.35 -11.22 -8.99
C SER A 739 25.97 -11.89 -8.95
N LEU A 740 25.92 -13.16 -8.52
CA LEU A 740 24.69 -13.93 -8.33
C LEU A 740 23.79 -13.31 -7.26
N ALA A 741 24.34 -12.67 -6.23
CA ALA A 741 23.54 -11.97 -5.21
C ALA A 741 22.73 -10.82 -5.84
N PHE A 742 23.36 -10.00 -6.69
CA PHE A 742 22.65 -8.95 -7.44
C PHE A 742 21.62 -9.52 -8.40
N GLN A 743 22.01 -10.52 -9.20
CA GLN A 743 21.12 -11.17 -10.17
C GLN A 743 19.87 -11.75 -9.49
N ARG A 744 20.04 -12.55 -8.43
CA ARG A 744 18.94 -13.26 -7.74
C ARG A 744 18.00 -12.29 -7.02
N VAL A 745 18.52 -11.25 -6.37
CA VAL A 745 17.70 -10.23 -5.70
C VAL A 745 16.93 -9.37 -6.71
N ALA A 746 17.56 -8.99 -7.82
CA ALA A 746 16.91 -8.26 -8.91
C ALA A 746 15.80 -9.11 -9.56
N TRP A 747 16.08 -10.38 -9.86
CA TRP A 747 15.09 -11.31 -10.41
C TRP A 747 13.90 -11.53 -9.46
N GLY A 748 14.15 -11.88 -8.20
CA GLY A 748 13.10 -12.18 -7.22
C GLY A 748 12.18 -10.98 -6.96
N SER A 749 12.73 -9.77 -6.97
CA SER A 749 11.97 -8.53 -6.82
C SER A 749 11.29 -8.07 -8.11
N ALA A 750 11.75 -8.48 -9.29
CA ALA A 750 11.14 -8.14 -10.58
C ALA A 750 9.86 -8.93 -10.89
N VAL A 751 9.64 -10.10 -10.29
CA VAL A 751 8.46 -10.95 -10.55
C VAL A 751 7.13 -10.17 -10.49
N PRO A 752 6.87 -9.32 -9.46
CA PRO A 752 5.64 -8.54 -9.38
C PRO A 752 5.51 -7.39 -10.37
N GLN A 753 6.62 -6.95 -10.98
CA GLN A 753 6.59 -5.99 -12.08
C GLN A 753 6.20 -6.66 -13.40
N LEU A 754 6.63 -7.90 -13.60
CA LEU A 754 6.42 -8.65 -14.84
C LEU A 754 5.09 -9.40 -14.87
N VAL A 755 4.54 -9.74 -13.70
CA VAL A 755 3.36 -10.59 -13.54
C VAL A 755 2.26 -9.88 -12.73
N PRO A 756 0.99 -9.88 -13.19
CA PRO A 756 -0.13 -9.37 -12.40
C PRO A 756 -0.26 -10.07 -11.03
N LYS A 757 -0.62 -9.33 -9.97
CA LYS A 757 -0.75 -9.83 -8.59
C LYS A 757 -1.47 -11.18 -8.46
N ARG A 758 -2.57 -11.37 -9.20
CA ARG A 758 -3.39 -12.61 -9.19
C ARG A 758 -2.66 -13.88 -9.66
N TYR A 759 -1.54 -13.74 -10.36
CA TYR A 759 -0.75 -14.86 -10.89
C TYR A 759 0.61 -15.01 -10.20
N LEU A 760 0.90 -14.24 -9.14
CA LEU A 760 2.19 -14.29 -8.45
C LEU A 760 2.53 -15.68 -7.94
N GLY A 761 1.58 -16.40 -7.35
CA GLY A 761 1.82 -17.77 -6.90
C GLY A 761 2.16 -18.73 -8.04
N ARG A 762 1.49 -18.59 -9.20
CA ARG A 762 1.80 -19.39 -10.39
C ARG A 762 3.18 -19.04 -10.96
N ALA A 763 3.53 -17.77 -10.97
CA ALA A 763 4.86 -17.30 -11.41
C ALA A 763 5.97 -17.82 -10.49
N ASN A 764 5.76 -17.78 -9.17
CA ASN A 764 6.70 -18.41 -8.22
C ASN A 764 6.77 -19.93 -8.42
N GLY A 765 5.68 -20.58 -8.87
CA GLY A 765 5.71 -21.98 -9.32
C GLY A 765 6.69 -22.23 -10.46
N VAL A 766 6.74 -21.37 -11.48
CA VAL A 766 7.75 -21.45 -12.57
C VAL A 766 9.16 -21.32 -12.01
N VAL A 767 9.39 -20.38 -11.09
CA VAL A 767 10.70 -20.18 -10.47
C VAL A 767 11.15 -21.43 -9.70
N GLN A 768 10.26 -22.01 -8.88
CA GLN A 768 10.58 -23.20 -8.08
C GLN A 768 10.75 -24.46 -8.94
N MET A 769 9.93 -24.63 -9.98
CA MET A 769 10.06 -25.77 -10.91
C MET A 769 11.43 -25.77 -11.57
N ALA A 770 11.91 -24.60 -11.98
CA ALA A 770 13.19 -24.48 -12.66
C ALA A 770 14.39 -24.60 -11.71
N LEU A 771 14.29 -24.10 -10.47
CA LEU A 771 15.26 -24.43 -9.41
C LEU A 771 15.32 -25.93 -9.15
N GLY A 772 14.16 -26.60 -9.12
CA GLY A 772 14.09 -28.05 -8.99
C GLY A 772 14.70 -28.78 -10.17
N LEU A 773 14.54 -28.27 -11.39
CA LEU A 773 15.15 -28.82 -12.59
C LEU A 773 16.68 -28.71 -12.53
N ALA A 774 17.22 -27.59 -12.04
CA ALA A 774 18.66 -27.45 -11.80
C ALA A 774 19.15 -28.50 -10.79
N GLN A 775 18.47 -28.65 -9.66
CA GLN A 775 18.81 -29.67 -8.64
C GLN A 775 18.68 -31.11 -9.15
N PHE A 776 17.79 -31.37 -10.12
CA PHE A 776 17.64 -32.67 -10.76
C PHE A 776 18.73 -32.94 -11.80
N LEU A 777 18.99 -31.98 -12.69
CA LEU A 777 19.90 -32.15 -13.82
C LEU A 777 21.37 -32.05 -13.41
N VAL A 778 21.71 -31.17 -12.46
CA VAL A 778 23.10 -30.94 -12.07
C VAL A 778 23.75 -32.22 -11.56
N PRO A 779 23.23 -32.97 -10.58
CA PRO A 779 23.88 -34.21 -10.12
C PRO A 779 23.88 -35.33 -11.17
N LEU A 780 22.79 -35.45 -11.95
CA LEU A 780 22.62 -36.50 -12.96
C LEU A 780 23.62 -36.35 -14.11
N ILE A 781 23.86 -35.10 -14.52
CA ILE A 781 24.61 -34.80 -15.73
C ILE A 781 26.01 -34.28 -15.39
N ALA A 782 26.24 -33.54 -14.30
CA ALA A 782 27.54 -32.89 -14.01
C ALA A 782 28.70 -33.86 -13.90
N VAL A 783 28.55 -35.02 -13.23
CA VAL A 783 29.64 -36.00 -13.12
C VAL A 783 29.95 -36.64 -14.48
N GLY A 784 28.91 -36.97 -15.26
CA GLY A 784 29.05 -37.52 -16.61
C GLY A 784 29.62 -36.49 -17.60
N ILE A 785 29.15 -35.25 -17.57
CA ILE A 785 29.64 -34.12 -18.35
C ILE A 785 31.08 -33.80 -17.96
N LEU A 786 31.41 -33.76 -16.67
CA LEU A 786 32.78 -33.51 -16.22
C LEU A 786 33.72 -34.59 -16.74
N HIS A 787 33.26 -35.84 -16.83
CA HIS A 787 34.03 -36.93 -17.41
C HIS A 787 34.14 -36.86 -18.95
N VAL A 788 33.07 -36.46 -19.65
CA VAL A 788 33.00 -36.46 -21.12
C VAL A 788 33.59 -35.19 -21.76
N ILE A 789 33.26 -34.00 -21.23
CA ILE A 789 33.65 -32.70 -21.79
C ILE A 789 34.59 -31.90 -20.87
N GLY A 790 34.90 -32.40 -19.67
CA GLY A 790 35.80 -31.74 -18.73
C GLY A 790 35.26 -30.44 -18.12
N LEU A 791 36.06 -29.81 -17.26
CA LEU A 791 35.73 -28.51 -16.67
C LEU A 791 35.56 -27.44 -17.76
N GLY A 792 36.38 -27.50 -18.83
CA GLY A 792 36.29 -26.57 -19.97
C GLY A 792 34.93 -26.59 -20.66
N GLY A 793 34.34 -27.76 -20.88
CA GLY A 793 33.01 -27.87 -21.48
C GLY A 793 31.90 -27.28 -20.60
N ILE A 794 31.99 -27.45 -19.29
CA ILE A 794 31.06 -26.83 -18.32
C ILE A 794 31.18 -25.31 -18.36
N LEU A 795 32.40 -24.78 -18.34
CA LEU A 795 32.65 -23.33 -18.42
C LEU A 795 32.15 -22.73 -19.74
N VAL A 796 32.32 -23.42 -20.87
CA VAL A 796 31.73 -22.99 -22.16
C VAL A 796 30.21 -22.94 -22.08
N PHE A 797 29.58 -23.98 -21.53
CA PHE A 797 28.13 -24.00 -21.36
C PHE A 797 27.65 -22.83 -20.49
N ASP A 798 28.33 -22.56 -19.38
CA ASP A 798 27.98 -21.49 -18.45
C ASP A 798 28.12 -20.09 -19.10
N VAL A 799 29.22 -19.83 -19.82
CA VAL A 799 29.39 -18.59 -20.60
C VAL A 799 28.26 -18.40 -21.62
N VAL A 800 27.93 -19.45 -22.38
CA VAL A 800 26.84 -19.40 -23.37
C VAL A 800 25.49 -19.14 -22.70
N SER A 801 25.24 -19.77 -21.53
CA SER A 801 24.01 -19.59 -20.77
C SER A 801 23.81 -18.13 -20.34
N TYR A 802 24.88 -17.43 -19.91
CA TYR A 802 24.85 -16.02 -19.57
C TYR A 802 24.71 -15.10 -20.77
N LEU A 803 25.30 -15.44 -21.93
CA LEU A 803 25.07 -14.70 -23.17
C LEU A 803 23.59 -14.74 -23.57
N ILE A 804 22.93 -15.90 -23.43
CA ILE A 804 21.50 -16.06 -23.68
C ILE A 804 20.68 -15.25 -22.67
N ALA A 805 20.96 -15.38 -21.36
CA ALA A 805 20.25 -14.64 -20.31
C ALA A 805 20.34 -13.12 -20.54
N THR A 806 21.56 -12.62 -20.78
CA THR A 806 21.83 -11.21 -21.08
C THR A 806 21.08 -10.75 -22.33
N GLY A 807 21.12 -11.55 -23.41
CA GLY A 807 20.42 -11.27 -24.66
C GLY A 807 18.90 -11.18 -24.48
N VAL A 808 18.31 -12.09 -23.71
CA VAL A 808 16.89 -12.08 -23.37
C VAL A 808 16.53 -10.86 -22.52
N THR A 809 17.31 -10.56 -21.48
CA THR A 809 17.12 -9.37 -20.62
C THR A 809 17.23 -8.07 -21.42
N LEU A 810 18.13 -8.01 -22.41
CA LEU A 810 18.24 -6.90 -23.35
C LEU A 810 16.99 -6.78 -24.24
N ALA A 811 16.48 -7.89 -24.74
CA ALA A 811 15.33 -7.93 -25.64
C ALA A 811 13.99 -7.60 -24.93
N VAL A 812 13.82 -8.04 -23.68
CA VAL A 812 12.56 -7.85 -22.93
C VAL A 812 12.61 -6.56 -22.10
N ARG A 813 11.65 -5.68 -22.36
CA ARG A 813 11.45 -4.44 -21.58
C ARG A 813 10.59 -4.69 -20.35
N PHE A 814 10.95 -4.05 -19.24
CA PHE A 814 10.19 -4.10 -18.00
C PHE A 814 9.11 -3.00 -18.00
N PRO A 815 7.94 -3.22 -17.38
CA PRO A 815 6.97 -2.17 -17.11
C PRO A 815 7.52 -1.11 -16.16
N ASP A 816 7.29 0.17 -16.46
CA ASP A 816 7.55 1.28 -15.54
C ASP A 816 6.50 1.28 -14.43
N ALA A 817 6.75 0.49 -13.39
CA ALA A 817 5.87 0.32 -12.24
C ALA A 817 6.54 0.73 -10.92
N MET A 818 7.72 1.36 -11.00
CA MET A 818 8.47 1.88 -9.87
C MET A 818 8.56 3.40 -10.02
N ALA A 819 8.32 4.14 -8.94
CA ALA A 819 8.62 5.57 -8.93
C ALA A 819 10.13 5.78 -9.12
N ALA A 820 10.52 6.64 -10.06
CA ALA A 820 11.91 6.94 -10.33
C ALA A 820 12.56 7.71 -9.16
N THR A 821 13.69 7.17 -8.68
CA THR A 821 14.75 7.78 -7.84
C THR A 821 14.39 8.42 -6.48
N ARG A 822 15.21 8.13 -5.47
CA ARG A 822 15.14 8.71 -4.12
C ARG A 822 16.44 9.45 -3.76
N ARG A 823 16.30 10.50 -2.95
CA ARG A 823 17.39 11.39 -2.51
C ARG A 823 18.19 10.87 -1.31
N GLU A 824 17.79 9.77 -0.67
CA GLU A 824 18.53 9.17 0.46
C GLU A 824 19.87 8.55 0.01
N SER A 825 20.84 8.50 0.92
CA SER A 825 22.10 7.78 0.68
C SER A 825 21.91 6.27 0.81
N VAL A 826 22.68 5.47 0.07
CA VAL A 826 22.60 4.00 0.07
C VAL A 826 22.74 3.44 1.50
N GLY A 827 23.59 4.05 2.34
CA GLY A 827 23.78 3.64 3.74
C GLY A 827 22.59 3.97 4.65
N ALA A 828 21.85 5.04 4.39
CA ALA A 828 20.61 5.34 5.11
C ALA A 828 19.51 4.34 4.72
N GLU A 829 19.40 3.99 3.43
CA GLU A 829 18.41 3.03 2.92
C GLU A 829 18.63 1.60 3.42
N MET A 830 19.89 1.16 3.55
CA MET A 830 20.23 -0.13 4.14
C MET A 830 19.78 -0.18 5.62
N ARG A 831 20.09 0.85 6.41
CA ARG A 831 19.67 0.94 7.82
C ARG A 831 18.16 1.03 7.96
N ALA A 832 17.48 1.85 7.16
CA ALA A 832 16.03 1.97 7.14
C ALA A 832 15.35 0.67 6.68
N GLY A 833 15.95 -0.05 5.74
CA GLY A 833 15.48 -1.36 5.28
C GLY A 833 15.49 -2.41 6.37
N PHE A 834 16.60 -2.49 7.13
CA PHE A 834 16.68 -3.33 8.32
C PHE A 834 15.72 -2.88 9.42
N GLN A 835 15.65 -1.59 9.73
CA GLN A 835 14.74 -1.03 10.72
C GLN A 835 13.27 -1.31 10.37
N ARG A 836 12.89 -1.31 9.09
CA ARG A 836 11.52 -1.57 8.67
C ARG A 836 11.19 -3.06 8.62
N ALA A 837 12.11 -3.89 8.13
CA ALA A 837 11.97 -5.36 8.18
C ALA A 837 11.91 -5.87 9.64
N LEU A 838 12.70 -5.27 10.54
CA LEU A 838 12.73 -5.60 11.97
C LEU A 838 11.78 -4.74 12.82
N GLY A 839 11.13 -3.71 12.26
CA GLY A 839 10.24 -2.82 13.01
C GLY A 839 8.89 -3.46 13.31
N SER A 840 8.38 -4.27 12.38
CA SER A 840 7.14 -5.02 12.58
C SER A 840 7.39 -6.29 13.40
N ARG A 841 6.63 -6.46 14.49
CA ARG A 841 6.61 -7.72 15.26
C ARG A 841 6.27 -8.94 14.39
N TYR A 842 5.47 -8.76 13.35
CA TYR A 842 5.01 -9.82 12.46
C TYR A 842 6.12 -10.29 11.51
N PHE A 843 6.80 -9.35 10.85
CA PHE A 843 7.93 -9.68 9.97
C PHE A 843 9.13 -10.20 10.75
N ARG A 844 9.41 -9.66 11.95
CA ARG A 844 10.41 -10.23 12.87
C ARG A 844 10.10 -11.68 13.25
N ALA A 845 8.88 -11.95 13.69
CA ALA A 845 8.47 -13.30 14.07
C ALA A 845 8.57 -14.27 12.88
N MET A 846 8.19 -13.82 11.68
CA MET A 846 8.34 -14.62 10.46
C MET A 846 9.80 -14.90 10.13
N LEU A 847 10.67 -13.88 10.10
CA LEU A 847 12.11 -14.04 9.85
C LEU A 847 12.78 -14.95 10.89
N PHE A 848 12.46 -14.77 12.17
CA PHE A 848 12.97 -15.61 13.26
C PHE A 848 12.51 -17.06 13.11
N TRP A 849 11.23 -17.29 12.80
CA TRP A 849 10.70 -18.63 12.57
C TRP A 849 11.40 -19.32 11.39
N PHE A 850 11.64 -18.60 10.29
CA PHE A 850 12.39 -19.11 9.15
C PHE A 850 13.86 -19.40 9.48
N ALA A 851 14.52 -18.53 10.26
CA ALA A 851 15.87 -18.78 10.73
C ALA A 851 15.92 -20.07 11.57
N LEU A 852 15.00 -20.22 12.51
CA LEU A 852 14.90 -21.40 13.38
C LEU A 852 14.59 -22.68 12.59
N LEU A 853 13.70 -22.61 11.60
CA LEU A 853 13.41 -23.72 10.70
C LEU A 853 14.66 -24.16 9.93
N ASN A 854 15.43 -23.20 9.38
CA ASN A 854 16.61 -23.51 8.59
C ASN A 854 17.74 -24.14 9.41
N ILE A 855 17.86 -23.84 10.72
CA ILE A 855 18.84 -24.51 11.60
C ILE A 855 18.66 -26.04 11.60
N PHE A 856 17.41 -26.53 11.59
CA PHE A 856 17.13 -27.97 11.52
C PHE A 856 17.15 -28.51 10.09
N LEU A 857 16.63 -27.73 9.14
CA LEU A 857 16.46 -28.17 7.75
C LEU A 857 17.78 -28.28 6.99
N SER A 858 18.67 -27.29 7.13
CA SER A 858 19.92 -27.20 6.36
C SER A 858 20.83 -28.43 6.56
N PRO A 859 21.08 -28.93 7.79
CA PRO A 859 21.77 -30.19 8.05
C PRO A 859 21.28 -31.41 7.26
N LEU A 860 19.96 -31.58 7.16
CA LEU A 860 19.38 -32.82 6.65
C LEU A 860 19.66 -33.00 5.17
N PHE A 861 19.58 -31.95 4.36
CA PHE A 861 19.88 -32.04 2.93
C PHE A 861 21.31 -32.52 2.62
N LEU A 862 22.26 -32.22 3.49
CA LEU A 862 23.67 -32.60 3.34
C LEU A 862 23.91 -34.07 3.73
N LEU A 863 23.02 -34.64 4.55
CA LEU A 863 23.14 -35.97 5.12
C LEU A 863 22.49 -37.07 4.29
N VAL A 864 21.73 -36.72 3.24
CA VAL A 864 21.10 -37.70 2.34
C VAL A 864 22.15 -38.65 1.74
N THR A 865 23.21 -38.10 1.16
CA THR A 865 24.25 -38.91 0.50
C THR A 865 25.06 -39.76 1.49
N PRO A 866 25.58 -39.21 2.61
CA PRO A 866 26.22 -40.01 3.65
C PRO A 866 25.33 -41.13 4.22
N LEU A 867 24.03 -40.85 4.43
CA LEU A 867 23.09 -41.85 4.92
C LEU A 867 22.96 -43.03 3.96
N VAL A 868 22.83 -42.79 2.66
CA VAL A 868 22.69 -43.87 1.66
C VAL A 868 23.98 -44.67 1.52
N LEU A 869 25.14 -43.99 1.54
CA LEU A 869 26.44 -44.65 1.42
C LEU A 869 26.80 -45.49 2.65
N SER A 870 26.14 -45.27 3.79
CA SER A 870 26.40 -46.08 5.00
C SER A 870 25.88 -47.51 4.90
N PHE A 871 24.91 -47.78 4.02
CA PHE A 871 24.29 -49.10 3.90
C PHE A 871 24.08 -49.55 2.44
N SER A 872 24.48 -48.75 1.45
CA SER A 872 24.30 -49.04 0.03
C SER A 872 25.42 -48.44 -0.84
N SER A 873 25.27 -48.53 -2.15
CA SER A 873 26.25 -48.10 -3.16
C SER A 873 26.07 -46.65 -3.62
N THR A 874 27.11 -46.13 -4.28
CA THR A 874 27.09 -44.83 -4.98
C THR A 874 25.99 -44.75 -6.05
N ALA A 875 25.67 -45.86 -6.73
CA ALA A 875 24.57 -45.93 -7.68
C ALA A 875 23.20 -45.70 -7.00
N SER A 876 23.00 -46.24 -5.81
CA SER A 876 21.78 -45.97 -5.01
C SER A 876 21.69 -44.52 -4.55
N ALA A 877 22.82 -43.90 -4.19
CA ALA A 877 22.86 -42.48 -3.85
C ALA A 877 22.45 -41.61 -5.05
N GLY A 878 22.87 -41.96 -6.27
CA GLY A 878 22.41 -41.32 -7.51
C GLY A 878 20.90 -41.39 -7.69
N TRP A 879 20.29 -42.57 -7.49
CA TRP A 879 18.83 -42.75 -7.58
C TRP A 879 18.05 -41.90 -6.57
N VAL A 880 18.53 -41.80 -5.33
CA VAL A 880 17.90 -40.97 -4.28
C VAL A 880 17.99 -39.49 -4.65
N SER A 881 19.13 -39.02 -5.18
CA SER A 881 19.28 -37.64 -5.66
C SER A 881 18.34 -37.34 -6.84
N THR A 882 18.15 -38.28 -7.76
CA THR A 882 17.18 -38.18 -8.87
C THR A 882 15.75 -38.05 -8.32
N ALA A 883 15.37 -38.86 -7.34
CA ALA A 883 14.06 -38.76 -6.69
C ALA A 883 13.87 -37.40 -5.99
N ALA A 884 14.90 -36.89 -5.31
CA ALA A 884 14.89 -35.56 -4.71
C ALA A 884 14.69 -34.46 -5.76
N GLY A 885 15.43 -34.49 -6.88
CA GLY A 885 15.25 -33.51 -7.95
C GLY A 885 13.84 -33.55 -8.57
N LEU A 886 13.29 -34.75 -8.78
CA LEU A 886 11.91 -34.92 -9.28
C LEU A 886 10.87 -34.33 -8.31
N GLY A 887 11.07 -34.50 -7.01
CA GLY A 887 10.23 -33.89 -5.97
C GLY A 887 10.20 -32.36 -6.08
N ALA A 888 11.35 -31.72 -6.25
CA ALA A 888 11.44 -30.26 -6.41
C ALA A 888 10.69 -29.78 -7.68
N VAL A 889 10.88 -30.46 -8.81
CA VAL A 889 10.21 -30.16 -10.08
C VAL A 889 8.69 -30.26 -9.93
N LEU A 890 8.19 -31.37 -9.36
CA LEU A 890 6.76 -31.59 -9.17
C LEU A 890 6.14 -30.63 -8.14
N GLY A 891 6.89 -30.22 -7.11
CA GLY A 891 6.46 -29.19 -6.16
C GLY A 891 6.27 -27.83 -6.84
N GLY A 892 7.23 -27.43 -7.68
CA GLY A 892 7.11 -26.23 -8.51
C GLY A 892 5.95 -26.29 -9.50
N LEU A 893 5.76 -27.43 -10.18
CA LEU A 893 4.64 -27.68 -11.09
C LEU A 893 3.29 -27.60 -10.37
N THR A 894 3.19 -28.17 -9.16
CA THR A 894 1.99 -28.08 -8.33
C THR A 894 1.64 -26.62 -8.09
N LEU A 895 2.62 -25.79 -7.72
CA LEU A 895 2.39 -24.38 -7.48
C LEU A 895 2.10 -23.59 -8.78
N LEU A 896 2.66 -23.99 -9.92
CA LEU A 896 2.34 -23.40 -11.22
C LEU A 896 0.85 -23.59 -11.59
N VAL A 897 0.31 -24.79 -11.35
CA VAL A 897 -1.10 -25.11 -11.63
C VAL A 897 -2.02 -24.48 -10.58
N TRP A 898 -1.74 -24.72 -9.30
CA TRP A 898 -2.58 -24.31 -8.18
C TRP A 898 -2.48 -22.81 -7.88
N GLY A 899 -1.26 -22.26 -7.88
CA GLY A 899 -0.99 -20.86 -7.54
C GLY A 899 -0.93 -20.56 -6.03
N GLY A 900 -1.03 -21.57 -5.16
CA GLY A 900 -0.98 -21.39 -3.71
C GLY A 900 -2.31 -20.95 -3.09
N PRO A 901 -2.36 -20.83 -1.75
CA PRO A 901 -3.54 -20.32 -1.04
C PRO A 901 -3.77 -18.85 -1.40
N ARG A 902 -5.00 -18.47 -1.76
CA ARG A 902 -5.34 -17.06 -2.02
C ARG A 902 -5.42 -16.22 -0.73
N ARG A 903 -5.82 -16.86 0.37
CA ARG A 903 -5.93 -16.31 1.74
C ARG A 903 -5.18 -17.25 2.70
N MET A 904 -4.74 -16.74 3.85
CA MET A 904 -4.01 -17.51 4.87
C MET A 904 -2.75 -18.22 4.31
N ARG A 905 -1.97 -17.49 3.50
CA ARG A 905 -0.74 -17.97 2.86
C ARG A 905 0.27 -18.47 3.89
N LEU A 906 0.42 -17.82 5.05
CA LEU A 906 1.35 -18.28 6.09
C LEU A 906 0.91 -19.61 6.71
N ARG A 907 -0.40 -19.89 6.82
CA ARG A 907 -0.86 -21.25 7.19
C ARG A 907 -0.50 -22.28 6.12
N GLY A 908 -0.54 -21.88 4.84
CA GLY A 908 -0.02 -22.70 3.74
C GLY A 908 1.47 -23.03 3.90
N VAL A 909 2.29 -22.05 4.31
CA VAL A 909 3.72 -22.26 4.65
C VAL A 909 3.86 -23.28 5.79
N LEU A 910 3.09 -23.14 6.87
CA LEU A 910 3.12 -24.06 8.01
C LEU A 910 2.68 -25.49 7.61
N CYS A 911 1.63 -25.64 6.80
CA CYS A 911 1.21 -26.96 6.30
C CYS A 911 2.27 -27.61 5.40
N ALA A 912 2.90 -26.83 4.50
CA ALA A 912 4.00 -27.33 3.68
C ALA A 912 5.20 -27.76 4.55
N THR A 913 5.44 -27.06 5.66
CA THR A 913 6.48 -27.41 6.64
C THR A 913 6.17 -28.71 7.37
N LEU A 914 4.91 -28.98 7.72
CA LEU A 914 4.50 -30.27 8.29
C LEU A 914 4.71 -31.42 7.31
N GLY A 915 4.36 -31.23 6.04
CA GLY A 915 4.64 -32.21 4.98
C GLY A 915 6.14 -32.48 4.80
N LEU A 916 6.94 -31.41 4.79
CA LEU A 916 8.40 -31.47 4.76
C LEU A 916 8.96 -32.25 5.96
N ALA A 917 8.50 -31.94 7.17
CA ALA A 917 8.90 -32.61 8.41
C ALA A 917 8.55 -34.11 8.42
N ALA A 918 7.35 -34.48 7.94
CA ALA A 918 6.96 -35.88 7.79
C ALA A 918 7.88 -36.61 6.79
N ALA A 919 8.25 -35.96 5.69
CA ALA A 919 9.19 -36.53 4.72
C ALA A 919 10.60 -36.72 5.33
N CYS A 920 11.08 -35.78 6.15
CA CYS A 920 12.33 -35.94 6.90
C CYS A 920 12.29 -37.17 7.82
N VAL A 921 11.19 -37.35 8.55
CA VAL A 921 11.01 -38.54 9.40
C VAL A 921 11.07 -39.82 8.56
N VAL A 922 10.33 -39.87 7.44
CA VAL A 922 10.33 -41.02 6.52
C VAL A 922 11.75 -41.37 6.05
N THR A 923 12.58 -40.38 5.71
CA THR A 923 13.97 -40.60 5.30
C THR A 923 14.79 -41.36 6.36
N GLY A 924 14.55 -41.11 7.65
CA GLY A 924 15.25 -41.78 8.75
C GLY A 924 14.67 -43.14 9.15
N LEU A 925 13.49 -43.52 8.67
CA LEU A 925 12.72 -44.64 9.23
C LEU A 925 13.32 -46.02 9.01
N ARG A 926 13.99 -46.30 7.89
CA ARG A 926 14.56 -47.64 7.64
C ARG A 926 15.79 -47.56 6.73
N PRO A 927 16.77 -48.47 6.85
CA PRO A 927 17.88 -48.61 5.92
C PRO A 927 17.40 -49.22 4.58
N SER A 928 16.57 -48.48 3.85
CA SER A 928 16.03 -48.89 2.55
C SER A 928 16.14 -47.74 1.56
N VAL A 929 16.75 -48.02 0.40
CA VAL A 929 16.91 -47.03 -0.67
C VAL A 929 15.56 -46.47 -1.12
N ALA A 930 14.51 -47.31 -1.19
CA ALA A 930 13.18 -46.88 -1.59
C ALA A 930 12.54 -45.92 -0.56
N VAL A 931 12.71 -46.19 0.73
CA VAL A 931 12.20 -45.34 1.81
C VAL A 931 12.94 -44.00 1.83
N VAL A 932 14.27 -44.03 1.73
CA VAL A 932 15.10 -42.83 1.67
C VAL A 932 14.79 -42.00 0.42
N ALA A 933 14.56 -42.63 -0.73
CA ALA A 933 14.16 -41.95 -1.96
C ALA A 933 12.78 -41.29 -1.84
N ALA A 934 11.80 -41.97 -1.23
CA ALA A 934 10.47 -41.42 -1.00
C ALA A 934 10.50 -40.22 -0.04
N GLY A 935 11.29 -40.31 1.05
CA GLY A 935 11.51 -39.19 1.96
C GLY A 935 12.25 -38.02 1.29
N ALA A 936 13.32 -38.29 0.54
CA ALA A 936 14.07 -37.26 -0.21
C ALA A 936 13.19 -36.53 -1.25
N PHE A 937 12.35 -37.28 -1.96
CA PHE A 937 11.32 -36.72 -2.85
C PHE A 937 10.35 -35.80 -2.08
N GLY A 938 9.80 -36.27 -0.95
CA GLY A 938 8.85 -35.50 -0.16
C GLY A 938 9.46 -34.23 0.42
N MET A 939 10.74 -34.28 0.81
CA MET A 939 11.45 -33.12 1.35
C MET A 939 11.59 -32.01 0.32
N THR A 940 12.11 -32.32 -0.86
CA THR A 940 12.28 -31.30 -1.91
C THR A 940 10.95 -30.81 -2.48
N TYR A 941 9.93 -31.68 -2.55
CA TYR A 941 8.56 -31.30 -2.92
C TYR A 941 7.98 -30.28 -1.93
N GLY A 942 8.04 -30.59 -0.63
CA GLY A 942 7.57 -29.70 0.44
C GLY A 942 8.33 -28.37 0.47
N LEU A 943 9.66 -28.40 0.27
CA LEU A 943 10.49 -27.20 0.21
C LEU A 943 10.13 -26.29 -0.97
N ALA A 944 9.87 -26.85 -2.16
CA ALA A 944 9.46 -26.07 -3.33
C ALA A 944 8.12 -25.35 -3.09
N LEU A 945 7.14 -26.03 -2.49
CA LEU A 945 5.86 -25.41 -2.10
C LEU A 945 6.06 -24.30 -1.07
N LEU A 946 6.83 -24.60 -0.02
CA LEU A 946 7.12 -23.67 1.07
C LEU A 946 7.76 -22.38 0.55
N ASN A 947 8.83 -22.50 -0.25
CA ASN A 947 9.54 -21.34 -0.81
C ASN A 947 8.65 -20.51 -1.74
N GLY A 948 7.85 -21.16 -2.58
CA GLY A 948 6.98 -20.46 -3.52
C GLY A 948 5.80 -19.74 -2.86
N ILE A 949 5.15 -20.35 -1.86
CA ILE A 949 4.10 -19.71 -1.06
C ILE A 949 4.69 -18.55 -0.26
N TYR A 950 5.85 -18.75 0.36
CA TYR A 950 6.57 -17.71 1.10
C TYR A 950 6.91 -16.50 0.20
N ALA A 951 7.46 -16.74 -0.99
CA ALA A 951 7.74 -15.67 -1.94
C ALA A 951 6.48 -14.86 -2.28
N THR A 952 5.32 -15.53 -2.41
CA THR A 952 4.04 -14.84 -2.62
C THR A 952 3.62 -14.00 -1.41
N VAL A 953 3.86 -14.46 -0.16
CA VAL A 953 3.61 -13.64 1.05
C VAL A 953 4.42 -12.36 0.98
N VAL A 954 5.73 -12.45 0.75
CA VAL A 954 6.60 -11.26 0.68
C VAL A 954 6.13 -10.32 -0.45
N GLN A 955 5.89 -10.84 -1.65
CA GLN A 955 5.50 -10.05 -2.83
C GLN A 955 4.10 -9.41 -2.74
N THR A 956 3.27 -9.82 -1.78
CA THR A 956 1.90 -9.29 -1.59
C THR A 956 1.79 -8.38 -0.36
N LYS A 957 2.51 -8.71 0.71
CA LYS A 957 2.49 -7.98 1.99
C LYS A 957 3.51 -6.87 2.08
N VAL A 958 4.58 -6.92 1.29
CA VAL A 958 5.61 -5.89 1.27
C VAL A 958 5.32 -4.94 0.09
N PRO A 959 5.39 -3.61 0.27
CA PRO A 959 5.29 -2.68 -0.85
C PRO A 959 6.42 -2.91 -1.85
N MET A 960 6.15 -2.74 -3.15
CA MET A 960 7.13 -3.04 -4.21
C MET A 960 8.47 -2.33 -3.99
N ARG A 961 8.48 -1.12 -3.44
CA ARG A 961 9.69 -0.33 -3.12
C ARG A 961 10.60 -0.92 -2.03
N PHE A 962 10.16 -1.93 -1.28
CA PHE A 962 10.95 -2.62 -0.24
C PHE A 962 11.25 -4.07 -0.60
N HIS A 963 10.91 -4.53 -1.82
CA HIS A 963 11.08 -5.93 -2.20
C HIS A 963 12.55 -6.35 -2.24
N GLY A 964 13.42 -5.56 -2.87
CA GLY A 964 14.83 -5.88 -3.02
C GLY A 964 15.48 -6.11 -1.66
N ARG A 965 15.31 -5.16 -0.73
CA ARG A 965 15.89 -5.26 0.61
C ARG A 965 15.29 -6.37 1.48
N VAL A 966 13.97 -6.60 1.45
CA VAL A 966 13.35 -7.67 2.27
C VAL A 966 13.75 -9.05 1.74
N ILE A 967 13.78 -9.23 0.42
CA ILE A 967 14.25 -10.49 -0.20
C ILE A 967 15.73 -10.71 0.13
N ALA A 968 16.55 -9.66 0.06
CA ALA A 968 17.97 -9.72 0.41
C ALA A 968 18.20 -10.13 1.87
N VAL A 969 17.53 -9.48 2.82
CA VAL A 969 17.65 -9.79 4.26
C VAL A 969 17.21 -11.23 4.52
N ASN A 970 16.10 -11.67 3.94
CA ASN A 970 15.64 -13.05 4.13
C ASN A 970 16.61 -14.07 3.53
N THR A 971 17.17 -13.79 2.35
CA THR A 971 18.18 -14.65 1.72
C THR A 971 19.43 -14.72 2.60
N MET A 972 19.91 -13.58 3.10
CA MET A 972 21.05 -13.53 4.02
C MET A 972 20.80 -14.40 5.26
N VAL A 973 19.64 -14.26 5.91
CA VAL A 973 19.27 -15.06 7.08
C VAL A 973 19.23 -16.55 6.75
N ALA A 974 18.53 -16.95 5.69
CA ALA A 974 18.38 -18.37 5.31
C ALA A 974 19.71 -19.04 4.93
N TRP A 975 20.63 -18.30 4.30
CA TRP A 975 21.93 -18.86 3.89
C TRP A 975 22.98 -18.79 5.00
N SER A 976 22.84 -17.86 5.95
CA SER A 976 23.73 -17.75 7.12
C SER A 976 23.59 -18.91 8.12
N THR A 977 22.46 -19.63 8.11
CA THR A 977 22.23 -20.79 8.98
C THR A 977 22.90 -22.07 8.48
N LEU A 978 23.31 -22.13 7.21
CA LEU A 978 24.00 -23.30 6.63
C LEU A 978 25.32 -23.61 7.37
N PRO A 979 26.27 -22.67 7.55
CA PRO A 979 27.48 -22.86 8.35
C PRO A 979 27.21 -23.37 9.78
N ILE A 980 26.17 -22.84 10.43
CA ILE A 980 25.76 -23.25 11.79
C ILE A 980 25.28 -24.71 11.77
N GLY A 981 24.48 -25.08 10.76
CA GLY A 981 24.04 -26.45 10.55
C GLY A 981 25.21 -27.43 10.39
N PHE A 982 26.23 -27.06 9.59
CA PHE A 982 27.44 -27.88 9.44
C PHE A 982 28.18 -28.09 10.77
N ALA A 983 28.35 -27.02 11.56
CA ALA A 983 29.01 -27.09 12.86
C ALA A 983 28.29 -28.00 13.86
N LEU A 984 26.96 -28.10 13.76
CA LEU A 984 26.14 -29.00 14.59
C LEU A 984 26.25 -30.47 14.16
N VAL A 985 26.28 -30.73 12.85
CA VAL A 985 26.21 -32.11 12.30
C VAL A 985 27.42 -32.96 12.63
N ALA A 986 28.63 -32.41 12.48
CA ALA A 986 29.88 -33.15 12.63
C ALA A 986 30.08 -33.78 14.03
N PRO A 987 29.82 -33.08 15.16
CA PRO A 987 29.91 -33.70 16.49
C PRO A 987 28.68 -34.54 16.85
N LEU A 988 27.48 -34.17 16.41
CA LEU A 988 26.25 -34.86 16.82
C LEU A 988 26.08 -36.22 16.13
N GLY A 989 26.36 -36.34 14.83
CA GLY A 989 26.10 -37.57 14.07
C GLY A 989 27.00 -38.74 14.49
N PRO A 990 28.29 -38.77 14.08
CA PRO A 990 29.21 -39.86 14.44
C PRO A 990 29.65 -39.87 15.92
N GLY A 991 29.72 -38.70 16.57
CA GLY A 991 30.31 -38.57 17.90
C GLY A 991 29.35 -38.88 19.06
N LEU A 992 28.08 -38.49 18.94
CA LEU A 992 27.10 -38.63 20.03
C LEU A 992 26.00 -39.65 19.71
N LEU A 993 25.41 -39.57 18.51
CA LEU A 993 24.20 -40.33 18.17
C LEU A 993 24.49 -41.73 17.61
N GLN A 994 25.58 -41.90 16.86
CA GLN A 994 25.96 -43.21 16.32
C GLN A 994 26.21 -44.26 17.42
N PRO A 995 26.99 -43.98 18.50
CA PRO A 995 27.21 -44.96 19.57
C PRO A 995 25.94 -45.42 20.30
N LEU A 996 24.88 -44.59 20.31
CA LEU A 996 23.60 -44.94 20.92
C LEU A 996 22.79 -45.95 20.09
N MET A 997 23.07 -46.03 18.78
CA MET A 997 22.34 -46.83 17.80
C MET A 997 23.11 -48.06 17.31
N ASP A 998 24.36 -48.24 17.74
CA ASP A 998 25.15 -49.44 17.49
C ASP A 998 24.56 -50.66 18.23
N GLU A 999 24.95 -51.88 17.83
CA GLU A 999 24.47 -53.11 18.46
C GLU A 999 24.85 -53.15 19.95
N GLY A 1000 23.85 -53.18 20.83
CA GLY A 1000 24.03 -53.08 22.29
C GLY A 1000 24.00 -51.66 22.86
N GLY A 1001 23.81 -50.64 22.03
CA GLY A 1001 23.65 -49.24 22.45
C GLY A 1001 22.34 -48.97 23.20
N ALA A 1002 22.30 -47.87 23.96
CA ALA A 1002 21.17 -47.54 24.86
C ALA A 1002 19.82 -47.35 24.15
N LEU A 1003 19.82 -46.97 22.87
CA LEU A 1003 18.62 -46.78 22.07
C LEU A 1003 18.36 -47.93 21.08
N ALA A 1004 19.24 -48.93 21.04
CA ALA A 1004 19.16 -50.05 20.10
C ALA A 1004 17.86 -50.88 20.25
N SER A 1005 17.39 -51.09 21.48
CA SER A 1005 16.19 -51.88 21.76
C SER A 1005 14.87 -51.11 21.62
N SER A 1006 14.90 -49.79 21.75
CA SER A 1006 13.71 -48.93 21.70
C SER A 1006 13.56 -48.26 20.33
N VAL A 1007 14.39 -47.27 20.05
CA VAL A 1007 14.37 -46.52 18.79
C VAL A 1007 14.93 -47.36 17.65
N GLY A 1008 15.90 -48.23 17.91
CA GLY A 1008 16.44 -49.17 16.93
C GLY A 1008 15.41 -50.17 16.39
N ALA A 1009 14.33 -50.48 17.12
CA ALA A 1009 13.22 -51.27 16.60
C ALA A 1009 12.43 -50.53 15.49
N LEU A 1010 12.45 -49.19 15.51
CA LEU A 1010 11.80 -48.35 14.52
C LEU A 1010 12.72 -48.06 13.33
N ILE A 1011 13.96 -47.63 13.60
CA ILE A 1011 14.89 -47.10 12.57
C ILE A 1011 16.03 -48.04 12.14
N GLY A 1012 16.15 -49.19 12.81
CA GLY A 1012 17.27 -50.12 12.69
C GLY A 1012 18.48 -49.74 13.56
N THR A 1013 19.43 -50.67 13.69
CA THR A 1013 20.71 -50.50 14.41
C THR A 1013 21.89 -50.68 13.46
N GLY A 1014 23.07 -50.15 13.82
CA GLY A 1014 24.31 -50.26 13.04
C GLY A 1014 24.68 -49.01 12.22
N ASP A 1015 25.54 -49.18 11.22
CA ASP A 1015 26.23 -48.08 10.54
C ASP A 1015 25.30 -47.05 9.88
N GLY A 1016 25.52 -45.78 10.22
CA GLY A 1016 24.76 -44.62 9.74
C GLY A 1016 23.36 -44.49 10.32
N ARG A 1017 22.96 -45.31 11.30
CA ARG A 1017 21.69 -45.13 12.02
C ARG A 1017 21.70 -43.93 12.97
N GLY A 1018 22.87 -43.44 13.39
CA GLY A 1018 22.99 -42.14 14.05
C GLY A 1018 22.51 -40.98 13.16
N ILE A 1019 22.75 -41.06 11.84
CA ILE A 1019 22.23 -40.10 10.86
C ILE A 1019 20.71 -40.29 10.71
N GLY A 1020 20.21 -41.53 10.65
CA GLY A 1020 18.77 -41.82 10.63
C GLY A 1020 18.02 -41.28 11.86
N LEU A 1021 18.63 -41.37 13.04
CA LEU A 1021 18.12 -40.78 14.28
C LEU A 1021 18.07 -39.25 14.20
N LEU A 1022 19.08 -38.61 13.60
CA LEU A 1022 19.09 -37.16 13.41
C LEU A 1022 17.94 -36.69 12.51
N TYR A 1023 17.63 -37.43 11.43
CA TYR A 1023 16.46 -37.18 10.59
C TYR A 1023 15.14 -37.26 11.36
N LEU A 1024 15.00 -38.27 12.22
CA LEU A 1024 13.83 -38.43 13.07
C LEU A 1024 13.69 -37.27 14.06
N VAL A 1025 14.76 -36.94 14.79
CA VAL A 1025 14.76 -35.88 15.81
C VAL A 1025 14.52 -34.51 15.19
N PHE A 1026 15.23 -34.16 14.11
CA PHE A 1026 15.06 -32.86 13.46
C PHE A 1026 13.74 -32.75 12.72
N GLY A 1027 13.27 -33.83 12.08
CA GLY A 1027 11.92 -33.89 11.50
C GLY A 1027 10.83 -33.66 12.54
N LEU A 1028 10.91 -34.32 13.70
CA LEU A 1028 9.98 -34.09 14.82
C LEU A 1028 10.09 -32.66 15.38
N ALA A 1029 11.30 -32.12 15.54
CA ALA A 1029 11.51 -30.75 16.00
C ALA A 1029 10.89 -29.73 15.03
N MET A 1030 11.02 -29.93 13.72
CA MET A 1030 10.38 -29.10 12.70
C MET A 1030 8.85 -29.23 12.73
N ALA A 1031 8.32 -30.45 12.96
CA ALA A 1031 6.88 -30.66 13.10
C ALA A 1031 6.33 -29.94 14.33
N VAL A 1032 7.01 -30.05 15.47
CA VAL A 1032 6.67 -29.32 16.71
C VAL A 1032 6.75 -27.81 16.47
N LEU A 1033 7.82 -27.32 15.84
CA LEU A 1033 7.97 -25.91 15.50
C LEU A 1033 6.80 -25.40 14.63
N ALA A 1034 6.39 -26.17 13.62
CA ALA A 1034 5.25 -25.80 12.77
C ALA A 1034 3.91 -25.86 13.53
N LEU A 1035 3.67 -26.91 14.34
CA LEU A 1035 2.46 -27.08 15.15
C LEU A 1035 2.32 -25.96 16.19
N VAL A 1036 3.38 -25.66 16.94
CA VAL A 1036 3.40 -24.54 17.90
C VAL A 1036 3.11 -23.22 17.19
N SER A 1037 3.66 -23.00 15.99
CA SER A 1037 3.39 -21.79 15.21
C SER A 1037 1.94 -21.61 14.76
N PHE A 1038 1.12 -22.67 14.70
CA PHE A 1038 -0.34 -22.52 14.51
C PHE A 1038 -1.03 -21.90 15.72
N PHE A 1039 -0.43 -21.96 16.91
CA PHE A 1039 -0.95 -21.38 18.15
C PHE A 1039 -0.28 -20.05 18.51
N VAL A 1040 0.88 -19.73 17.93
CA VAL A 1040 1.54 -18.43 18.11
C VAL A 1040 0.71 -17.34 17.41
N PRO A 1041 0.07 -16.39 18.13
CA PRO A 1041 -0.92 -15.49 17.53
C PRO A 1041 -0.37 -14.59 16.42
N VAL A 1042 0.92 -14.26 16.49
CA VAL A 1042 1.62 -13.41 15.50
C VAL A 1042 1.76 -14.12 14.14
N LEU A 1043 2.04 -15.43 14.15
CA LEU A 1043 2.15 -16.22 12.92
C LEU A 1043 0.78 -16.74 12.48
N ALA A 1044 -0.03 -17.27 13.40
CA ALA A 1044 -1.33 -17.85 13.08
C ALA A 1044 -2.34 -16.86 12.46
N ARG A 1045 -2.23 -15.57 12.82
CA ARG A 1045 -3.09 -14.48 12.32
C ARG A 1045 -2.37 -13.53 11.36
N PHE A 1046 -1.14 -13.84 10.94
CA PHE A 1046 -0.31 -12.96 10.11
C PHE A 1046 -1.06 -12.39 8.90
N ASP A 1047 -1.69 -13.23 8.08
CA ASP A 1047 -2.43 -12.77 6.89
C ASP A 1047 -3.68 -11.95 7.18
N ARG A 1048 -4.25 -12.07 8.40
CA ARG A 1048 -5.42 -11.31 8.85
C ARG A 1048 -5.03 -9.97 9.44
N ASP A 1049 -3.94 -9.95 10.21
CA ASP A 1049 -3.49 -8.78 10.96
C ASP A 1049 -2.56 -7.87 10.14
N VAL A 1050 -1.88 -8.40 9.12
CA VAL A 1050 -1.04 -7.64 8.20
C VAL A 1050 -1.82 -7.46 6.89
N PRO A 1051 -2.33 -6.25 6.57
CA PRO A 1051 -3.01 -6.01 5.30
C PRO A 1051 -2.05 -6.19 4.10
N ASP A 1052 -2.61 -6.44 2.91
CA ASP A 1052 -1.80 -6.40 1.69
C ASP A 1052 -1.28 -4.96 1.48
N ALA A 1053 -0.10 -4.80 0.86
CA ALA A 1053 0.56 -3.50 0.79
C ALA A 1053 -0.29 -2.43 0.08
N GLU A 1054 -0.50 -1.29 0.76
CA GLU A 1054 -1.25 -0.11 0.29
C GLU A 1054 -0.55 0.63 -0.87
N SER A 1055 -1.30 1.48 -1.58
CA SER A 1055 -0.78 2.34 -2.66
C SER A 1055 0.23 3.37 -2.14
N ASP A 1056 1.15 3.83 -3.00
CA ASP A 1056 2.22 4.75 -2.60
C ASP A 1056 1.68 6.10 -2.03
N ASP A 1057 0.47 6.51 -2.43
CA ASP A 1057 -0.21 7.75 -1.99
C ASP A 1057 -0.53 7.78 -0.49
N LEU A 1058 -0.94 6.64 0.10
CA LEU A 1058 -1.27 6.55 1.53
C LEU A 1058 0.00 6.56 2.40
N ILE A 1059 1.10 6.03 1.87
CA ILE A 1059 2.39 6.00 2.55
C ILE A 1059 3.01 7.40 2.60
N GLY A 1060 2.87 8.22 1.56
CA GLY A 1060 3.32 9.62 1.61
C GLY A 1060 2.69 10.39 2.76
N LEU A 1061 1.39 10.16 3.00
CA LEU A 1061 0.67 10.72 4.14
C LEU A 1061 1.24 10.24 5.49
N GLU A 1062 1.53 8.94 5.63
CA GLU A 1062 2.15 8.38 6.84
C GLU A 1062 3.55 8.94 7.09
N THR A 1063 4.38 9.11 6.05
CA THR A 1063 5.72 9.68 6.18
C THR A 1063 5.65 11.12 6.65
N LEU A 1064 4.74 11.94 6.08
CA LEU A 1064 4.54 13.32 6.51
C LEU A 1064 4.06 13.40 7.97
N GLN A 1065 3.14 12.53 8.37
CA GLN A 1065 2.71 12.42 9.76
C GLN A 1065 3.86 12.01 10.69
N ALA A 1066 4.77 11.15 10.23
CA ALA A 1066 5.95 10.76 10.99
C ALA A 1066 6.99 11.89 11.10
N ARG A 1067 7.21 12.68 10.04
CA ARG A 1067 8.11 13.86 10.04
C ARG A 1067 7.60 14.97 10.95
N ALA A 1068 6.31 15.30 10.84
CA ALA A 1068 5.67 16.26 11.75
C ALA A 1068 5.82 15.81 13.22
N LYS A 1069 5.80 14.50 13.47
CA LYS A 1069 6.02 13.97 14.82
C LYS A 1069 7.46 14.11 15.30
N SER A 1070 8.46 13.96 14.43
CA SER A 1070 9.88 14.12 14.79
C SER A 1070 10.25 15.58 15.05
N GLU A 1071 9.72 16.52 14.28
CA GLU A 1071 9.97 17.97 14.44
C GLU A 1071 9.32 18.55 15.70
N ILE A 1072 8.24 17.96 16.22
CA ILE A 1072 7.63 18.37 17.51
C ILE A 1072 8.34 17.66 18.71
N THR A 1073 9.39 16.89 18.47
CA THR A 1073 10.22 16.25 19.52
C THR A 1073 11.68 16.71 19.51
N ALA A 1074 12.14 17.33 18.44
CA ALA A 1074 13.36 18.15 18.41
C ALA A 1074 13.03 19.56 18.90
#